data_AF-A0A383VWW4-F1
#
_entry.id   AF-A0A383VWW4-F1
#
_cell.length_a   1.000
_cell.length_b   1.000
_cell.length_c   1.000
_cell.angle_alpha   90.00
_cell.angle_beta   90.00
_cell.angle_gamma   90.00
#
_symmetry.space_group_name_H-M   'P 1'
#
loop_
_entity.id
_entity.type
_entity.pdbx_description
1 polymer ?
#
loop_
_entity_poly.entity_id
_entity_poly.type
_entity_poly.pdbx_seq_one_letter_code
_entity_poly.pdbx_strand_id
1 'polypeptide(L)'
;MTHQLVEAGVLAGWAELMPLLLQQYQQRQQQRQQQRQQRRQQQRQQQQRQQQQQQQQQQPAALADCRALLSTLSAMSALAQAAAALPRAVFSSLCSSSSRCSSSHDSSGGGSSRHSSSSSSNSRSRPQQLRVAWSSFNDLQMAIAAFVYQVYHLLGQNKLDTGAVAEVIDLLCEPAVVQLELQLLTVNTMMLHQQHSEQQQQQQQQQQQQQQRQNKHQHRADLLPIPAFHQHQEMLQLLPGGQAYLDAAGQELQSMAAGGSGSEAGSIKLGPSYLAWAITMAAALNRTLFERCEQQQGSVAVDSCAPMLSPAAVRLVLELQLLAAGAVQCLQQQQPQQQRRHVLSANDNLLRLLQTTACLQSRQLNAVLKAGGTGAPPEVLQQAGLQVLQALAAPLQQLQLTARPDAAPMLSLAAAHPEACTAFIDCLLRSPVMYAPEMLLAVEVLAHAALAVIGSIGSAGGALDSTAAVAGLASALTSFAKRAVQLTRAAITMQGNTAAAAAPGAGHAAAGAAAVVPSEEVLAARAATRALSAKHFPAALLQIGDVLKGCVTDALLSALQHGSSTSIAGSGSSNSAGSSCSSTSTSSSSSSSRSSSSDSIQAAASAALLSVTAARSLVQLTDAMQAAGPKLLFKCLIASPTYFSSLSSSSSSSSSSSSSSTLDQCSTQQVSWGYLLQLQQCSPRWAAAVAAFDAKWPAWRDNVQVAFVKDSSTEGILQTQQRYTDALELCRALAAAAPLPLVCNNPSCDNLARVSETAAASKRCHACKCRYCSAACQTADWKRHKHACKGMAAAGLSCV
;
A
#
# COMPACT_ATOMS: atom_id res chain seq x y z
N MET A 1 46.44 -2.10 -74.76
CA MET A 1 46.84 -2.26 -73.34
C MET A 1 46.65 -3.68 -72.83
N THR A 2 45.53 -4.35 -73.08
CA THR A 2 45.30 -5.75 -72.64
C THR A 2 46.30 -6.76 -73.22
N HIS A 3 46.73 -6.59 -74.47
CA HIS A 3 47.70 -7.50 -75.10
C HIS A 3 49.14 -7.36 -74.52
N GLN A 4 49.55 -6.14 -74.15
CA GLN A 4 50.87 -5.89 -73.54
C GLN A 4 50.99 -6.45 -72.12
N LEU A 5 49.89 -6.56 -71.37
CA LEU A 5 49.87 -7.17 -70.03
C LEU A 5 49.96 -8.71 -70.08
N VAL A 6 49.54 -9.32 -71.20
CA VAL A 6 49.66 -10.76 -71.42
C VAL A 6 51.10 -11.11 -71.83
N GLU A 7 51.72 -10.34 -72.73
CA GLU A 7 53.11 -10.56 -73.15
C GLU A 7 54.14 -10.26 -72.05
N ALA A 8 53.83 -9.35 -71.11
CA ALA A 8 54.71 -9.06 -69.99
C ALA A 8 54.79 -10.18 -68.92
N GLY A 9 54.10 -11.31 -69.12
CA GLY A 9 54.17 -12.47 -68.21
C GLY A 9 53.56 -12.24 -66.82
N VAL A 10 52.96 -11.07 -66.58
CA VAL A 10 52.42 -10.67 -65.27
C VAL A 10 51.31 -11.63 -64.82
N LEU A 11 50.48 -12.12 -65.75
CA LEU A 11 49.41 -13.07 -65.44
C LEU A 11 49.92 -14.46 -65.03
N ALA A 12 51.09 -14.89 -65.53
CA ALA A 12 51.70 -16.16 -65.12
C ALA A 12 52.19 -16.09 -63.67
N GLY A 13 52.77 -14.95 -63.26
CA GLY A 13 53.18 -14.72 -61.87
C GLY A 13 51.99 -14.74 -60.89
N TRP A 14 50.83 -14.22 -61.29
CA TRP A 14 49.61 -14.25 -60.45
C TRP A 14 49.07 -15.67 -60.20
N ALA A 15 49.25 -16.59 -61.15
CA ALA A 15 48.78 -17.98 -61.01
C ALA A 15 49.55 -18.74 -59.90
N GLU A 16 50.84 -18.46 -59.71
CA GLU A 16 51.65 -19.06 -58.64
C GLU A 16 51.50 -18.33 -57.30
N LEU A 17 51.22 -17.01 -57.32
CA LEU A 17 51.10 -16.19 -56.10
C LEU A 17 49.73 -16.35 -55.42
N MET A 18 48.66 -16.58 -56.19
CA MET A 18 47.30 -16.74 -55.64
C MET A 18 47.16 -17.90 -54.63
N PRO A 19 47.67 -19.12 -54.90
CA PRO A 19 47.64 -20.21 -53.94
C PRO A 19 48.37 -19.89 -52.63
N LEU A 20 49.53 -19.22 -52.70
CA LEU A 20 50.31 -18.83 -51.53
C LEU A 20 49.59 -17.76 -50.69
N LEU A 21 48.98 -16.77 -51.34
CA LEU A 21 48.16 -15.76 -50.65
C LEU A 21 46.91 -16.37 -50.01
N LEU A 22 46.26 -17.33 -50.69
CA LEU A 22 45.11 -18.05 -50.16
C LEU A 22 45.51 -18.90 -48.95
N GLN A 23 46.64 -19.61 -49.02
CA GLN A 23 47.18 -20.40 -47.91
C GLN A 23 47.55 -19.52 -46.71
N GLN A 24 48.21 -18.39 -46.95
CA GLN A 24 48.56 -17.42 -45.90
C GLN A 24 47.30 -16.81 -45.26
N TYR A 25 46.26 -16.53 -46.05
CA TYR A 25 44.99 -16.04 -45.55
C TYR A 25 44.29 -17.08 -44.67
N GLN A 26 44.27 -18.34 -45.10
CA GLN A 26 43.66 -19.44 -44.35
C GLN A 26 44.37 -19.68 -43.01
N GLN A 27 45.70 -19.59 -42.99
CA GLN A 27 46.50 -19.72 -41.77
C GLN A 27 46.24 -18.56 -40.79
N ARG A 28 46.11 -17.32 -41.28
CA ARG A 28 45.70 -16.17 -40.46
C ARG A 28 44.30 -16.32 -39.87
N GLN A 29 43.36 -16.91 -40.61
CA GLN A 29 42.01 -17.16 -40.11
C GLN A 29 42.01 -18.20 -38.97
N GLN A 30 42.77 -19.30 -39.10
CA GLN A 30 42.91 -20.28 -38.02
C GLN A 30 43.53 -19.69 -36.75
N GLN A 31 44.59 -18.89 -36.87
CA GLN A 31 45.18 -18.21 -35.70
C GLN A 31 44.17 -17.26 -35.02
N ARG A 32 43.41 -16.50 -35.80
CA ARG A 32 42.36 -15.61 -35.24
C ARG A 32 41.27 -16.39 -34.51
N GLN A 33 40.90 -17.58 -34.99
CA GLN A 33 39.92 -18.43 -34.30
C GLN A 33 40.44 -18.98 -32.98
N GLN A 34 41.68 -19.48 -32.94
CA GLN A 34 42.30 -19.96 -31.69
C GLN A 34 42.44 -18.83 -30.66
N GLN A 35 42.85 -17.64 -31.08
CA GLN A 35 43.00 -16.49 -30.20
C GLN A 35 41.64 -16.02 -29.63
N ARG A 36 40.56 -16.11 -30.43
CA ARG A 36 39.19 -15.84 -29.97
C ARG A 36 38.71 -16.89 -28.95
N GLN A 37 39.04 -18.17 -29.13
CA GLN A 37 38.68 -19.22 -28.17
C GLN A 37 39.40 -19.04 -26.82
N GLN A 38 40.70 -18.73 -26.82
CA GLN A 38 41.44 -18.44 -25.59
C GLN A 38 40.88 -17.22 -24.84
N ARG A 39 40.57 -16.12 -25.55
CA ARG A 39 39.93 -14.94 -24.94
C ARG A 39 38.57 -15.26 -24.31
N ARG A 40 37.76 -16.11 -24.95
CA ARG A 40 36.47 -16.54 -24.40
C ARG A 40 36.62 -17.39 -23.14
N GLN A 41 37.63 -18.27 -23.06
CA GLN A 41 37.89 -19.06 -21.85
C GLN A 41 38.37 -18.17 -20.68
N GLN A 42 39.27 -17.22 -20.94
CA GLN A 42 39.71 -16.27 -19.91
C GLN A 42 38.55 -15.41 -19.37
N GLN A 43 37.67 -14.92 -20.25
CA GLN A 43 36.48 -14.16 -19.81
C GLN A 43 35.53 -15.00 -18.94
N ARG A 44 35.32 -16.28 -19.27
CA ARG A 44 34.48 -17.18 -18.45
C ARG A 44 35.08 -17.41 -17.07
N GLN A 45 36.39 -17.59 -16.95
CA GLN A 45 37.04 -17.74 -15.65
C GLN A 45 36.95 -16.46 -14.80
N GLN A 46 37.11 -15.27 -15.42
CA GLN A 46 36.93 -14.00 -14.70
C GLN A 46 35.49 -13.82 -14.19
N GLN A 47 34.48 -14.15 -15.00
CA GLN A 47 33.08 -14.08 -14.57
C GLN A 47 32.77 -15.04 -13.41
N GLN A 48 33.29 -16.27 -13.45
CA GLN A 48 33.10 -17.22 -12.34
C GLN A 48 33.75 -16.72 -11.04
N ARG A 49 34.95 -16.13 -11.09
CA ARG A 49 35.59 -15.55 -9.91
C ARG A 49 34.80 -14.36 -9.34
N GLN A 50 34.24 -13.51 -10.19
CA GLN A 50 33.40 -12.39 -9.73
C GLN A 50 32.10 -12.89 -9.06
N GLN A 51 31.45 -13.93 -9.60
CA GLN A 51 30.26 -14.50 -8.97
C GLN A 51 30.56 -15.13 -7.60
N GLN A 52 31.68 -15.85 -7.45
CA GLN A 52 32.08 -16.41 -6.15
C GLN A 52 32.38 -15.31 -5.12
N GLN A 53 33.03 -14.22 -5.51
CA GLN A 53 33.27 -13.09 -4.59
C GLN A 53 31.97 -12.40 -4.16
N GLN A 54 31.00 -12.25 -5.06
CA GLN A 54 29.69 -11.68 -4.69
C GLN A 54 28.92 -12.57 -3.72
N GLN A 55 28.95 -13.90 -3.90
CA GLN A 55 28.27 -14.82 -2.98
C GLN A 55 28.90 -14.82 -1.58
N GLN A 56 30.23 -14.74 -1.46
CA GLN A 56 30.89 -14.69 -0.15
C GLN A 56 30.64 -13.37 0.61
N GLN A 57 30.42 -12.24 -0.10
CA GLN A 57 30.12 -10.97 0.57
C GLN A 57 28.66 -10.83 1.02
N GLN A 58 27.71 -11.58 0.45
CA GLN A 58 26.28 -11.38 0.73
C GLN A 58 25.71 -12.20 1.90
N GLN A 59 26.39 -13.24 2.40
CA GLN A 59 25.78 -14.18 3.35
C GLN A 59 25.92 -13.90 4.87
N PRO A 60 26.93 -13.19 5.43
CA PRO A 60 26.99 -13.01 6.89
C PRO A 60 26.32 -11.75 7.46
N ALA A 61 26.12 -10.69 6.67
CA ALA A 61 25.65 -9.40 7.21
C ALA A 61 24.11 -9.35 7.45
N ALA A 62 23.32 -9.97 6.57
CA ALA A 62 21.86 -9.79 6.58
C ALA A 62 21.14 -10.40 7.80
N LEU A 63 21.70 -11.46 8.41
CA LEU A 63 21.05 -12.16 9.54
C LEU A 63 21.30 -11.47 10.89
N ALA A 64 22.41 -10.74 11.06
CA ALA A 64 22.68 -9.98 12.30
C ALA A 64 21.76 -8.75 12.39
N ASP A 65 21.47 -8.11 11.26
CA ASP A 65 20.64 -6.91 11.17
C ASP A 65 19.17 -7.16 11.57
N CYS A 66 18.62 -8.33 11.24
CA CYS A 66 17.22 -8.65 11.57
C CYS A 66 16.96 -8.71 13.08
N ARG A 67 17.90 -9.24 13.87
CA ARG A 67 17.73 -9.37 15.33
C ARG A 67 17.81 -8.02 16.06
N ALA A 68 18.65 -7.11 15.59
CA ALA A 68 18.73 -5.75 16.11
C ALA A 68 17.45 -4.95 15.81
N LEU A 69 16.89 -5.12 14.59
CA LEU A 69 15.60 -4.55 14.22
C LEU A 69 14.47 -5.07 15.12
N LEU A 70 14.40 -6.37 15.42
CA LEU A 70 13.38 -6.92 16.31
C LEU A 70 13.44 -6.35 17.73
N SER A 71 14.63 -6.18 18.30
CA SER A 71 14.77 -5.50 19.60
C SER A 71 14.30 -4.04 19.55
N THR A 72 14.54 -3.37 18.42
CA THR A 72 14.10 -1.99 18.15
C THR A 72 12.58 -1.89 18.09
N LEU A 73 11.92 -2.82 17.41
CA LEU A 73 10.47 -2.90 17.28
C LEU A 73 9.77 -2.93 18.66
N SER A 74 10.28 -3.72 19.60
CA SER A 74 9.69 -3.82 20.94
C SER A 74 9.77 -2.50 21.74
N ALA A 75 10.89 -1.78 21.65
CA ALA A 75 11.04 -0.48 22.31
C ALA A 75 10.16 0.60 21.65
N MET A 76 9.98 0.50 20.33
CA MET A 76 9.15 1.42 19.55
C MET A 76 7.66 1.22 19.82
N SER A 77 7.19 -0.01 20.07
CA SER A 77 5.84 -0.26 20.59
C SER A 77 5.60 0.52 21.88
N ALA A 78 6.50 0.38 22.87
CA ALA A 78 6.39 1.07 24.14
C ALA A 78 6.43 2.60 23.98
N LEU A 79 7.27 3.11 23.07
CA LEU A 79 7.33 4.53 22.73
C LEU A 79 6.06 5.02 22.02
N ALA A 80 5.49 4.25 21.09
CA ALA A 80 4.26 4.60 20.40
C ALA A 80 3.07 4.63 21.39
N GLN A 81 3.00 3.68 22.31
CA GLN A 81 2.01 3.67 23.39
C GLN A 81 2.18 4.88 24.32
N ALA A 82 3.42 5.18 24.72
CA ALA A 82 3.72 6.37 25.53
C ALA A 82 3.37 7.67 24.78
N ALA A 83 3.70 7.75 23.49
CA ALA A 83 3.42 8.91 22.65
C ALA A 83 1.92 9.10 22.43
N ALA A 84 1.13 8.03 22.28
CA ALA A 84 -0.32 8.11 22.20
C ALA A 84 -0.97 8.57 23.53
N ALA A 85 -0.38 8.19 24.67
CA ALA A 85 -0.89 8.53 25.99
C ALA A 85 -0.51 9.94 26.47
N LEU A 86 0.70 10.42 26.16
CA LEU A 86 1.28 11.66 26.69
C LEU A 86 0.43 12.92 26.43
N PRO A 87 0.02 13.21 25.18
CA PRO A 87 -0.64 14.48 24.91
C PRO A 87 -2.07 14.53 25.49
N ARG A 88 -2.74 13.39 25.68
CA ARG A 88 -4.04 13.34 26.37
C ARG A 88 -3.92 13.75 27.85
N ALA A 89 -2.84 13.34 28.50
CA ALA A 89 -2.52 13.71 29.88
C ALA A 89 -2.06 15.16 30.01
N VAL A 90 -1.17 15.62 29.12
CA VAL A 90 -0.61 16.98 29.14
C VAL A 90 -1.70 18.01 28.84
N PHE A 91 -2.57 17.79 27.85
CA PHE A 91 -3.67 18.71 27.54
C PHE A 91 -4.68 18.82 28.68
N SER A 92 -5.07 17.69 29.27
CA SER A 92 -6.03 17.68 30.38
C SER A 92 -5.53 18.54 31.54
N SER A 93 -4.23 18.44 31.87
CA SER A 93 -3.63 19.24 32.95
C SER A 93 -3.55 20.74 32.64
N LEU A 94 -3.37 21.11 31.37
CA LEU A 94 -3.22 22.51 30.94
C LEU A 94 -4.57 23.23 30.83
N CYS A 95 -5.59 22.57 30.27
CA CYS A 95 -6.95 23.12 30.20
C CYS A 95 -7.56 23.33 31.61
N SER A 96 -7.28 22.42 32.56
CA SER A 96 -7.73 22.58 33.96
C SER A 96 -7.02 23.71 34.72
N SER A 97 -5.86 24.16 34.26
CA SER A 97 -5.11 25.25 34.89
C SER A 97 -5.58 26.64 34.43
N SER A 98 -6.21 26.72 33.25
CA SER A 98 -6.67 28.00 32.68
C SER A 98 -8.04 28.45 33.20
N SER A 99 -8.84 27.54 33.76
CA SER A 99 -10.19 27.83 34.27
C SER A 99 -10.24 28.30 35.73
N ARG A 100 -9.14 28.20 36.49
CA ARG A 100 -9.09 28.60 37.91
C ARG A 100 -8.74 30.07 38.17
N CYS A 101 -8.56 30.88 37.14
CA CYS A 101 -8.10 32.28 37.28
C CYS A 101 -9.16 33.35 37.03
N SER A 102 -10.44 32.98 36.85
CA SER A 102 -11.49 33.93 36.42
C SER A 102 -12.61 34.20 37.44
N SER A 103 -12.46 33.79 38.70
CA SER A 103 -13.46 34.06 39.75
C SER A 103 -12.83 34.82 40.92
N SER A 104 -12.60 36.12 40.75
CA SER A 104 -12.37 37.06 41.85
C SER A 104 -12.83 38.45 41.42
N HIS A 105 -14.14 38.62 41.28
CA HIS A 105 -14.77 39.92 41.37
C HIS A 105 -15.60 39.99 42.65
N ASP A 106 -15.49 41.17 43.28
CA ASP A 106 -16.26 41.74 44.37
C ASP A 106 -15.94 41.32 45.81
N SER A 107 -15.14 42.17 46.47
CA SER A 107 -15.63 42.90 47.66
C SER A 107 -14.77 44.15 47.91
N SER A 108 -15.46 45.29 47.92
CA SER A 108 -14.99 46.65 48.17
C SER A 108 -14.41 46.85 49.58
N GLY A 109 -13.42 47.74 49.71
CA GLY A 109 -13.00 48.28 51.01
C GLY A 109 -11.74 49.12 50.91
N GLY A 110 -11.89 50.44 50.98
CA GLY A 110 -10.83 51.43 50.75
C GLY A 110 -9.73 51.46 51.82
N GLY A 111 -8.63 52.13 51.49
CA GLY A 111 -7.57 52.45 52.45
C GLY A 111 -6.22 52.68 51.80
N SER A 112 -5.78 53.93 51.85
CA SER A 112 -4.52 54.50 51.38
C SER A 112 -3.23 53.70 51.63
N SER A 113 -2.27 53.97 50.74
CA SER A 113 -0.83 54.22 50.99
C SER A 113 0.22 53.17 50.55
N ARG A 114 1.03 53.65 49.60
CA ARG A 114 2.52 53.65 49.55
C ARG A 114 3.29 52.33 49.39
N HIS A 115 3.97 52.29 48.23
CA HIS A 115 5.30 51.76 47.94
C HIS A 115 5.57 50.28 48.25
N SER A 116 5.56 49.44 47.21
CA SER A 116 6.45 48.28 47.10
C SER A 116 6.62 47.85 45.64
N SER A 117 7.73 48.28 45.04
CA SER A 117 8.25 47.77 43.78
C SER A 117 8.53 46.27 43.91
N SER A 118 7.73 45.42 43.28
CA SER A 118 7.94 43.97 43.29
C SER A 118 7.75 43.37 41.89
N SER A 119 8.89 43.20 41.23
CA SER A 119 9.28 42.17 40.25
C SER A 119 8.18 41.34 39.60
N SER A 120 7.52 41.90 38.59
CA SER A 120 6.60 41.19 37.69
C SER A 120 7.26 40.85 36.34
N SER A 121 8.27 39.97 36.38
CA SER A 121 9.05 39.57 35.17
C SER A 121 8.97 38.08 34.78
N ASN A 122 8.22 37.22 35.49
CA ASN A 122 8.30 35.76 35.28
C ASN A 122 7.17 35.09 34.48
N SER A 123 6.22 35.83 33.88
CA SER A 123 5.08 35.23 33.16
C SER A 123 5.32 34.90 31.68
N ARG A 124 6.46 35.30 31.09
CA ARG A 124 6.76 35.04 29.67
C ARG A 124 7.43 33.69 29.36
N SER A 125 7.88 32.92 30.36
CA SER A 125 8.64 31.68 30.14
C SER A 125 7.79 30.42 29.89
N ARG A 126 6.52 30.40 30.29
CA ARG A 126 5.63 29.22 30.14
C ARG A 126 5.30 28.84 28.69
N PRO A 127 4.97 29.78 27.78
CA PRO A 127 4.65 29.43 26.39
C PRO A 127 5.83 28.80 25.64
N GLN A 128 7.06 29.19 25.99
CA GLN A 128 8.28 28.71 25.34
C GLN A 128 8.62 27.28 25.75
N GLN A 129 8.46 26.92 27.03
CA GLN A 129 8.63 25.53 27.49
C GLN A 129 7.62 24.58 26.85
N LEU A 130 6.36 25.03 26.71
CA LEU A 130 5.33 24.25 26.03
C LEU A 130 5.72 23.98 24.58
N ARG A 131 6.18 25.00 23.85
CA ARG A 131 6.62 24.86 22.46
C ARG A 131 7.77 23.86 22.31
N VAL A 132 8.76 23.89 23.21
CA VAL A 132 9.90 22.94 23.18
C VAL A 132 9.42 21.50 23.41
N ALA A 133 8.52 21.28 24.38
CA ALA A 133 7.97 19.96 24.63
C ALA A 133 7.15 19.43 23.43
N TRP A 134 6.40 20.30 22.76
CA TRP A 134 5.66 19.99 21.53
C TRP A 134 6.57 19.63 20.36
N SER A 135 7.60 20.42 20.13
CA SER A 135 8.60 20.15 19.09
C SER A 135 9.25 18.79 19.33
N SER A 136 9.72 18.51 20.55
CA SER A 136 10.30 17.19 20.90
C SER A 136 9.31 16.03 20.74
N PHE A 137 8.02 16.26 20.99
CA PHE A 137 6.99 15.25 20.77
C PHE A 137 6.78 14.98 19.27
N ASN A 138 6.70 16.03 18.46
CA ASN A 138 6.56 15.92 17.00
C ASN A 138 7.80 15.25 16.39
N ASP A 139 9.00 15.59 16.85
CA ASP A 139 10.25 14.94 16.43
C ASP A 139 10.21 13.44 16.70
N LEU A 140 9.72 13.05 17.89
CA LEU A 140 9.55 11.65 18.24
C LEU A 140 8.51 10.97 17.34
N GLN A 141 7.36 11.60 17.08
CA GLN A 141 6.35 11.05 16.16
C GLN A 141 6.92 10.85 14.76
N MET A 142 7.68 11.81 14.23
CA MET A 142 8.33 11.73 12.93
C MET A 142 9.41 10.65 12.88
N ALA A 143 10.21 10.50 13.95
CA ALA A 143 11.19 9.42 14.06
C ALA A 143 10.52 8.04 14.09
N ILE A 144 9.40 7.89 14.81
CA ILE A 144 8.60 6.66 14.81
C ILE A 144 8.05 6.38 13.40
N ALA A 145 7.52 7.40 12.73
CA ALA A 145 6.99 7.26 11.38
C ALA A 145 8.06 6.86 10.35
N ALA A 146 9.25 7.46 10.44
CA ALA A 146 10.39 7.13 9.60
C ALA A 146 10.83 5.67 9.80
N PHE A 147 10.85 5.22 11.06
CA PHE A 147 11.17 3.84 11.39
C PHE A 147 10.11 2.86 10.86
N VAL A 148 8.84 3.15 11.10
CA VAL A 148 7.71 2.37 10.57
C VAL A 148 7.80 2.26 9.04
N TYR A 149 8.10 3.36 8.35
CA TYR A 149 8.34 3.33 6.92
C TYR A 149 9.51 2.41 6.52
N GLN A 150 10.64 2.49 7.21
CA GLN A 150 11.80 1.64 6.92
C GLN A 150 11.43 0.16 7.06
N VAL A 151 10.63 -0.17 8.07
CA VAL A 151 10.12 -1.52 8.31
C VAL A 151 9.19 -1.97 7.17
N TYR A 152 8.26 -1.13 6.72
CA TYR A 152 7.43 -1.41 5.53
C TYR A 152 8.24 -1.61 4.26
N HIS A 153 9.29 -0.81 4.08
CA HIS A 153 10.16 -0.93 2.93
C HIS A 153 10.91 -2.27 2.94
N LEU A 154 11.40 -2.71 4.11
CA LEU A 154 12.01 -4.04 4.26
C LEU A 154 11.01 -5.18 4.03
N LEU A 155 9.78 -5.04 4.54
CA LEU A 155 8.68 -5.96 4.27
C LEU A 155 8.32 -6.03 2.77
N GLY A 156 8.37 -4.89 2.05
CA GLY A 156 8.12 -4.83 0.61
C GLY A 156 9.20 -5.50 -0.23
N GLN A 157 10.43 -5.54 0.29
CA GLN A 157 11.55 -6.19 -0.38
C GLN A 157 11.67 -7.69 -0.05
N ASN A 158 10.76 -8.26 0.75
CA ASN A 158 10.84 -9.64 1.25
C ASN A 158 12.21 -9.97 1.88
N LYS A 159 12.82 -8.99 2.56
CA LYS A 159 14.15 -9.13 3.18
C LYS A 159 14.10 -9.63 4.62
N LEU A 160 12.91 -9.66 5.21
CA LEU A 160 12.69 -10.18 6.55
C LEU A 160 12.35 -11.66 6.47
N ASP A 161 12.86 -12.45 7.41
CA ASP A 161 12.43 -13.84 7.55
C ASP A 161 10.95 -13.92 7.99
N THR A 162 10.32 -15.07 7.77
CA THR A 162 8.88 -15.25 8.02
C THR A 162 8.47 -14.97 9.48
N GLY A 163 9.36 -15.22 10.45
CA GLY A 163 9.10 -14.93 11.85
C GLY A 163 9.14 -13.42 12.14
N ALA A 164 10.17 -12.74 11.64
CA ALA A 164 10.31 -11.29 11.75
C ALA A 164 9.18 -10.54 11.04
N VAL A 165 8.70 -11.07 9.91
CA VAL A 165 7.53 -10.54 9.20
C VAL A 165 6.29 -10.56 10.11
N ALA A 166 6.03 -11.66 10.81
CA ALA A 166 4.88 -11.78 11.71
C ALA A 166 4.97 -10.79 12.88
N GLU A 167 6.12 -10.70 13.56
CA GLU A 167 6.32 -9.77 14.68
C GLU A 167 6.19 -8.30 14.24
N VAL A 168 6.73 -7.97 13.07
CA VAL A 168 6.58 -6.65 12.46
C VAL A 168 5.11 -6.35 12.18
N ILE A 169 4.39 -7.28 11.55
CA ILE A 169 2.97 -7.10 11.24
C ILE A 169 2.20 -6.87 12.53
N ASP A 170 2.44 -7.67 13.58
CA ASP A 170 1.79 -7.51 14.88
C ASP A 170 2.05 -6.12 15.49
N LEU A 171 3.28 -5.61 15.41
CA LEU A 171 3.61 -4.24 15.84
C LEU A 171 2.84 -3.18 15.06
N LEU A 172 2.90 -3.25 13.73
CA LEU A 172 2.24 -2.30 12.83
C LEU A 172 0.72 -2.31 13.00
N CYS A 173 0.22 -3.45 13.45
CA CYS A 173 -1.17 -3.70 13.78
C CYS A 173 -1.57 -3.25 15.19
N GLU A 174 -0.64 -2.78 16.02
CA GLU A 174 -1.00 -2.26 17.34
C GLU A 174 -1.85 -0.98 17.20
N PRO A 175 -2.98 -0.88 17.92
CA PRO A 175 -3.88 0.28 17.81
C PRO A 175 -3.20 1.63 18.03
N ALA A 176 -2.16 1.69 18.87
CA ALA A 176 -1.39 2.90 19.13
C ALA A 176 -0.55 3.33 17.91
N VAL A 177 0.07 2.38 17.21
CA VAL A 177 0.86 2.64 15.99
C VAL A 177 -0.07 3.10 14.87
N VAL A 178 -1.18 2.41 14.70
CA VAL A 178 -2.24 2.79 13.75
C VAL A 178 -2.77 4.19 14.04
N GLN A 179 -3.05 4.51 15.31
CA GLN A 179 -3.54 5.83 15.69
C GLN A 179 -2.51 6.92 15.41
N LEU A 180 -1.22 6.64 15.66
CA LEU A 180 -0.12 7.55 15.33
C LEU A 180 0.01 7.77 13.81
N GLU A 181 -0.08 6.71 13.00
CA GLU A 181 -0.08 6.81 11.54
C GLU A 181 -1.25 7.67 11.03
N LEU A 182 -2.45 7.47 11.60
CA LEU A 182 -3.63 8.30 11.29
C LEU A 182 -3.41 9.76 11.69
N GLN A 183 -2.87 10.04 12.88
CA GLN A 183 -2.56 11.41 13.31
C GLN A 183 -1.61 12.12 12.33
N LEU A 184 -0.54 11.44 11.93
CA LEU A 184 0.43 11.97 10.96
C LEU A 184 -0.17 12.14 9.57
N LEU A 185 -1.01 11.19 9.13
CA LEU A 185 -1.74 11.33 7.89
C LEU A 185 -2.68 12.54 7.91
N THR A 186 -3.31 12.83 9.05
CA THR A 186 -4.17 14.02 9.20
C THR A 186 -3.38 15.31 9.07
N VAL A 187 -2.20 15.40 9.70
CA VAL A 187 -1.32 16.57 9.58
C VAL A 187 -0.88 16.77 8.12
N ASN A 188 -0.47 15.70 7.43
CA ASN A 188 -0.11 15.78 6.01
C ASN A 188 -1.30 16.19 5.12
N THR A 189 -2.50 15.68 5.42
CA THR A 189 -3.73 16.02 4.69
C THR A 189 -4.08 17.49 4.88
N MET A 190 -4.02 18.01 6.11
CA MET A 190 -4.21 19.44 6.39
C MET A 190 -3.22 20.31 5.61
N MET A 191 -1.93 19.93 5.56
CA MET A 191 -0.92 20.67 4.81
C MET A 191 -1.20 20.66 3.30
N LEU A 192 -1.60 19.52 2.74
CA LEU A 192 -2.03 19.42 1.34
C LEU A 192 -3.29 20.24 1.07
N HIS A 193 -4.23 20.29 2.01
CA HIS A 193 -5.45 21.09 1.93
C HIS A 193 -5.14 22.58 1.95
N GLN A 194 -4.26 23.03 2.84
CA GLN A 194 -3.80 24.41 2.89
C GLN A 194 -3.14 24.81 1.57
N GLN A 195 -2.24 23.96 1.05
CA GLN A 195 -1.58 24.20 -0.24
C GLN A 195 -2.60 24.27 -1.39
N HIS A 196 -3.57 23.36 -1.43
CA HIS A 196 -4.64 23.37 -2.43
C HIS A 196 -5.47 24.66 -2.35
N SER A 197 -5.82 25.10 -1.14
CA SER A 197 -6.60 26.33 -0.92
C SER A 197 -5.84 27.57 -1.39
N GLU A 198 -4.54 27.68 -1.08
CA GLU A 198 -3.68 28.76 -1.56
C GLU A 198 -3.57 28.74 -3.09
N GLN A 199 -3.42 27.55 -3.69
CA GLN A 199 -3.38 27.40 -5.15
C GLN A 199 -4.70 27.81 -5.81
N GLN A 200 -5.84 27.45 -5.22
CA GLN A 200 -7.16 27.83 -5.70
C GLN A 200 -7.37 29.35 -5.62
N GLN A 201 -6.95 29.99 -4.53
CA GLN A 201 -7.00 31.46 -4.39
C GLN A 201 -6.12 32.15 -5.44
N GLN A 202 -4.90 31.66 -5.67
CA GLN A 202 -4.01 32.20 -6.70
C GLN A 202 -4.60 32.07 -8.11
N GLN A 203 -5.22 30.92 -8.42
CA GLN A 203 -5.91 30.73 -9.71
C GLN A 203 -7.09 31.67 -9.88
N GLN A 204 -7.91 31.87 -8.84
CA GLN A 204 -9.03 32.82 -8.89
C GLN A 204 -8.55 34.26 -9.14
N GLN A 205 -7.48 34.69 -8.47
CA GLN A 205 -6.89 36.03 -8.70
C GLN A 205 -6.35 36.18 -10.13
N GLN A 206 -5.66 35.17 -10.67
CA GLN A 206 -5.17 35.20 -12.05
C GLN A 206 -6.30 35.23 -13.07
N GLN A 207 -7.38 34.46 -12.83
CA GLN A 207 -8.56 34.48 -13.70
C GLN A 207 -9.27 35.83 -13.66
N GLN A 208 -9.41 36.47 -12.50
CA GLN A 208 -9.99 37.82 -12.42
C GLN A 208 -9.16 38.85 -13.21
N GLN A 209 -7.83 38.77 -13.13
CA GLN A 209 -6.96 39.65 -13.92
C GLN A 209 -7.06 39.38 -15.43
N GLN A 210 -7.20 38.12 -15.84
CA GLN A 210 -7.39 37.77 -17.26
C GLN A 210 -8.77 38.17 -17.79
N GLN A 211 -9.83 38.02 -16.98
CA GLN A 211 -11.18 38.46 -17.35
C GLN A 211 -11.25 39.98 -17.53
N GLN A 212 -10.60 40.75 -16.64
CA GLN A 212 -10.45 42.20 -16.81
C GLN A 212 -9.70 42.58 -18.10
N ARG A 213 -8.77 41.73 -18.56
CA ARG A 213 -8.03 41.96 -19.80
C ARG A 213 -8.77 41.53 -21.06
N GLN A 214 -9.61 40.50 -21.00
CA GLN A 214 -10.15 39.87 -22.21
C GLN A 214 -11.60 40.22 -22.55
N ASN A 215 -12.36 40.92 -21.68
CA ASN A 215 -13.76 41.34 -21.91
C ASN A 215 -14.72 40.24 -22.45
N LYS A 216 -14.31 38.97 -22.43
CA LYS A 216 -15.07 37.83 -22.92
C LYS A 216 -15.42 36.93 -21.75
N HIS A 217 -16.73 36.75 -21.55
CA HIS A 217 -17.28 35.78 -20.62
C HIS A 217 -17.09 34.37 -21.17
N GLN A 218 -15.90 33.81 -20.96
CA GLN A 218 -15.68 32.39 -21.22
C GLN A 218 -16.23 31.58 -20.05
N HIS A 219 -17.03 30.55 -20.35
CA HIS A 219 -17.69 29.72 -19.34
C HIS A 219 -16.69 29.15 -18.34
N ARG A 220 -16.92 29.46 -17.08
CA ARG A 220 -16.10 29.16 -15.90
C ARG A 220 -16.32 27.72 -15.47
N ALA A 221 -15.28 26.89 -15.47
CA ALA A 221 -15.32 25.62 -14.76
C ALA A 221 -14.90 25.91 -13.31
N ASP A 222 -15.87 26.22 -12.45
CA ASP A 222 -15.60 26.45 -11.04
C ASP A 222 -15.13 25.14 -10.39
N LEU A 223 -13.88 25.12 -9.94
CA LEU A 223 -13.38 24.05 -9.09
C LEU A 223 -14.17 24.09 -7.79
N LEU A 224 -14.96 23.06 -7.52
CA LEU A 224 -15.70 22.94 -6.27
C LEU A 224 -14.70 22.93 -5.10
N PRO A 225 -15.00 23.64 -4.00
CA PRO A 225 -14.17 23.60 -2.81
C PRO A 225 -14.11 22.17 -2.26
N ILE A 226 -12.90 21.68 -2.02
CA ILE A 226 -12.69 20.36 -1.41
C ILE A 226 -13.09 20.46 0.07
N PRO A 227 -13.92 19.55 0.61
CA PRO A 227 -14.26 19.56 2.03
C PRO A 227 -13.04 19.31 2.92
N ALA A 228 -12.88 20.09 4.00
CA ALA A 228 -11.80 19.94 4.98
C ALA A 228 -12.16 18.91 6.06
N PHE A 229 -12.24 17.62 5.68
CA PHE A 229 -12.63 16.54 6.61
C PHE A 229 -11.71 16.43 7.84
N HIS A 230 -10.44 16.84 7.73
CA HIS A 230 -9.51 16.92 8.85
C HIS A 230 -9.97 17.86 9.99
N GLN A 231 -10.85 18.82 9.70
CA GLN A 231 -11.43 19.74 10.68
C GLN A 231 -12.73 19.23 11.30
N HIS A 232 -13.27 18.11 10.82
CA HIS A 232 -14.47 17.54 11.42
C HIS A 232 -14.23 17.08 12.86
N GLN A 233 -15.23 17.30 13.72
CA GLN A 233 -15.14 17.02 15.15
C GLN A 233 -14.73 15.57 15.45
N GLU A 234 -15.21 14.58 14.69
CA GLU A 234 -14.81 13.19 14.83
C GLU A 234 -13.30 12.97 14.54
N MET A 235 -12.75 13.68 13.55
CA MET A 235 -11.31 13.63 13.28
C MET A 235 -10.54 14.29 14.42
N LEU A 236 -10.97 15.47 14.85
CA LEU A 236 -10.35 16.19 15.97
C LEU A 236 -10.39 15.37 17.27
N GLN A 237 -11.37 14.48 17.46
CA GLN A 237 -11.42 13.54 18.59
C GLN A 237 -10.37 12.43 18.53
N LEU A 238 -9.92 12.04 17.32
CA LEU A 238 -8.82 11.08 17.15
C LEU A 238 -7.45 11.69 17.44
N LEU A 239 -7.35 13.01 17.30
CA LEU A 239 -6.12 13.77 17.50
C LEU A 239 -5.96 14.18 18.97
N PRO A 240 -4.73 14.11 19.50
CA PRO A 240 -4.53 14.36 20.90
C PRO A 240 -4.51 15.86 21.18
N GLY A 241 -5.64 16.40 21.65
CA GLY A 241 -5.83 17.85 21.81
C GLY A 241 -6.53 18.52 20.62
N GLY A 242 -7.08 17.74 19.68
CA GLY A 242 -7.89 18.24 18.57
C GLY A 242 -7.16 19.26 17.69
N GLN A 243 -7.79 20.41 17.46
CA GLN A 243 -7.27 21.43 16.55
C GLN A 243 -5.91 21.98 16.99
N ALA A 244 -5.66 22.10 18.30
CA ALA A 244 -4.40 22.61 18.80
C ALA A 244 -3.20 21.71 18.46
N TYR A 245 -3.43 20.38 18.35
CA TYR A 245 -2.41 19.46 17.83
C TYR A 245 -2.13 19.71 16.35
N LEU A 246 -3.18 19.87 15.53
CA LEU A 246 -3.02 20.14 14.10
C LEU A 246 -2.26 21.44 13.86
N ASP A 247 -2.62 22.51 14.56
CA ASP A 247 -1.97 23.81 14.40
C ASP A 247 -0.48 23.74 14.78
N ALA A 248 -0.16 23.06 15.89
CA ALA A 248 1.21 22.90 16.35
C ALA A 248 2.04 22.00 15.42
N ALA A 249 1.49 20.86 15.01
CA ALA A 249 2.17 19.92 14.10
C ALA A 249 2.35 20.53 12.70
N GLY A 250 1.37 21.29 12.21
CA GLY A 250 1.46 22.04 10.95
C GLY A 250 2.55 23.10 10.97
N GLN A 251 2.62 23.89 12.05
CA GLN A 251 3.68 24.90 12.22
C GLN A 251 5.08 24.28 12.23
N GLU A 252 5.24 23.12 12.88
CA GLU A 252 6.52 22.42 12.91
C GLU A 252 6.88 21.83 11.55
N LEU A 253 5.91 21.23 10.83
CA LEU A 253 6.14 20.77 9.47
C LEU A 253 6.55 21.92 8.53
N GLN A 254 5.98 23.11 8.72
CA GLN A 254 6.32 24.32 7.96
C GLN A 254 7.72 24.84 8.33
N SER A 255 8.07 24.87 9.63
CA SER A 255 9.38 25.32 10.11
C SER A 255 10.50 24.41 9.59
N MET A 256 10.27 23.09 9.61
CA MET A 256 11.15 22.07 9.05
C MET A 256 11.43 22.27 7.56
N ALA A 257 10.46 22.79 6.83
CA ALA A 257 10.61 23.01 5.39
C ALA A 257 11.17 24.39 5.04
N ALA A 258 11.11 25.36 5.97
CA ALA A 258 11.80 26.65 5.87
C ALA A 258 13.28 26.58 6.29
N GLY A 259 13.67 25.63 7.14
CA GLY A 259 15.02 25.50 7.72
C GLY A 259 16.10 24.94 6.79
N GLY A 260 15.80 24.64 5.53
CA GLY A 260 16.76 24.12 4.53
C GLY A 260 17.79 25.17 4.11
N SER A 261 18.87 25.27 4.88
CA SER A 261 20.09 26.07 4.71
C SER A 261 20.35 26.68 3.31
N GLY A 262 20.00 27.96 3.15
CA GLY A 262 20.90 29.00 2.62
C GLY A 262 21.33 28.97 1.15
N SER A 263 20.81 28.10 0.28
CA SER A 263 21.09 28.18 -1.15
C SER A 263 19.98 28.94 -1.88
N GLU A 264 20.10 30.28 -1.88
CA GLU A 264 19.25 31.21 -2.64
C GLU A 264 19.47 31.04 -4.16
N ALA A 265 18.90 30.02 -4.78
CA ALA A 265 18.70 30.00 -6.23
C ALA A 265 17.63 28.97 -6.63
N GLY A 266 16.36 29.38 -6.59
CA GLY A 266 15.27 28.69 -7.28
C GLY A 266 14.15 28.27 -6.37
N SER A 267 13.10 29.10 -6.34
CA SER A 267 11.79 28.82 -5.74
C SER A 267 11.14 27.56 -6.34
N ILE A 268 11.54 26.40 -5.85
CA ILE A 268 10.71 25.19 -5.90
C ILE A 268 10.17 24.97 -4.49
N LYS A 269 9.01 25.58 -4.32
CA LYS A 269 8.04 25.45 -3.24
C LYS A 269 8.01 24.03 -2.65
N LEU A 270 7.90 23.99 -1.32
CA LEU A 270 7.72 22.91 -0.34
C LEU A 270 6.94 21.60 -0.71
N GLY A 271 6.61 21.30 -1.97
CA GLY A 271 5.65 20.27 -2.37
C GLY A 271 6.08 18.78 -2.39
N PRO A 272 7.37 18.37 -2.52
CA PRO A 272 7.68 16.93 -2.66
C PRO A 272 7.65 16.14 -1.35
N SER A 273 7.98 16.77 -0.23
CA SER A 273 8.20 16.08 1.05
C SER A 273 6.89 15.56 1.64
N TYR A 274 5.91 16.44 1.85
CA TYR A 274 4.63 16.06 2.47
C TYR A 274 3.83 15.06 1.62
N LEU A 275 3.90 15.20 0.29
CA LEU A 275 3.27 14.26 -0.63
C LEU A 275 3.90 12.86 -0.51
N ALA A 276 5.23 12.76 -0.49
CA ALA A 276 5.91 11.50 -0.29
C ALA A 276 5.58 10.85 1.07
N TRP A 277 5.50 11.67 2.13
CA TRP A 277 5.08 11.22 3.46
C TRP A 277 3.62 10.74 3.46
N ALA A 278 2.69 11.47 2.84
CA ALA A 278 1.30 11.06 2.73
C ALA A 278 1.13 9.74 1.96
N ILE A 279 1.83 9.57 0.82
CA ILE A 279 1.87 8.30 0.07
C ILE A 279 2.36 7.17 0.96
N THR A 280 3.42 7.44 1.71
CA THR A 280 4.08 6.45 2.56
C THR A 280 3.15 5.99 3.68
N MET A 281 2.53 6.93 4.41
CA MET A 281 1.59 6.62 5.49
C MET A 281 0.33 5.93 4.95
N ALA A 282 -0.19 6.34 3.79
CA ALA A 282 -1.32 5.66 3.16
C ALA A 282 -0.95 4.22 2.72
N ALA A 283 0.26 3.99 2.22
CA ALA A 283 0.74 2.67 1.82
C ALA A 283 0.95 1.75 3.03
N ALA A 284 1.48 2.30 4.12
CA ALA A 284 1.61 1.65 5.42
C ALA A 284 0.25 1.15 5.90
N LEU A 285 -0.71 2.07 6.09
CA LEU A 285 -2.07 1.74 6.53
C LEU A 285 -2.75 0.71 5.61
N ASN A 286 -2.55 0.84 4.30
CA ASN A 286 -3.11 -0.08 3.30
C ASN A 286 -2.57 -1.50 3.48
N ARG A 287 -1.29 -1.64 3.84
CA ARG A 287 -0.67 -2.93 4.10
C ARG A 287 -1.08 -3.50 5.45
N THR A 288 -1.16 -2.69 6.52
CA THR A 288 -1.70 -3.12 7.82
C THR A 288 -3.08 -3.74 7.67
N LEU A 289 -3.98 -3.05 6.96
CA LEU A 289 -5.34 -3.54 6.74
C LEU A 289 -5.37 -4.84 5.94
N PHE A 290 -4.48 -4.98 4.96
CA PHE A 290 -4.44 -6.20 4.15
C PHE A 290 -3.98 -7.41 4.92
N GLU A 291 -2.84 -7.30 5.62
CA GLU A 291 -2.32 -8.42 6.41
C GLU A 291 -3.35 -8.83 7.47
N ARG A 292 -4.01 -7.86 8.12
CA ARG A 292 -5.12 -8.11 9.05
C ARG A 292 -6.31 -8.81 8.40
N CYS A 293 -6.81 -8.29 7.28
CA CYS A 293 -7.99 -8.82 6.63
C CYS A 293 -7.76 -10.22 6.03
N GLU A 294 -6.54 -10.52 5.62
CA GLU A 294 -6.16 -11.85 5.13
C GLU A 294 -5.95 -12.82 6.30
N GLN A 295 -5.23 -12.42 7.34
CA GLN A 295 -4.96 -13.29 8.49
C GLN A 295 -6.19 -13.58 9.35
N GLN A 296 -7.16 -12.65 9.44
CA GLN A 296 -8.34 -12.80 10.30
C GLN A 296 -9.53 -13.51 9.66
N GLN A 297 -9.37 -14.21 8.53
CA GLN A 297 -10.49 -14.89 7.83
C GLN A 297 -11.22 -16.00 8.65
N GLY A 298 -10.92 -16.21 9.93
CA GLY A 298 -11.64 -17.14 10.80
C GLY A 298 -11.82 -16.74 12.28
N SER A 299 -11.42 -15.54 12.70
CA SER A 299 -11.51 -15.13 14.13
C SER A 299 -11.97 -13.68 14.29
N VAL A 300 -13.10 -13.51 14.99
CA VAL A 300 -13.89 -12.27 15.16
C VAL A 300 -13.25 -11.29 16.16
N ALA A 301 -11.97 -10.96 16.01
CA ALA A 301 -11.33 -9.90 16.79
C ALA A 301 -11.13 -8.64 15.92
N VAL A 302 -12.24 -8.10 15.42
CA VAL A 302 -12.31 -6.85 14.63
C VAL A 302 -11.88 -5.62 15.46
N ASP A 303 -11.96 -5.71 16.79
CA ASP A 303 -11.73 -4.58 17.71
C ASP A 303 -10.39 -3.86 17.51
N SER A 304 -9.34 -4.59 17.17
CA SER A 304 -8.01 -3.97 17.02
C SER A 304 -7.81 -3.15 15.74
N CYS A 305 -8.67 -3.30 14.72
CA CYS A 305 -8.66 -2.43 13.53
C CYS A 305 -9.66 -1.26 13.64
N ALA A 306 -10.37 -1.12 14.76
CA ALA A 306 -11.41 -0.11 14.95
C ALA A 306 -10.98 1.33 14.58
N PRO A 307 -9.74 1.79 14.89
CA PRO A 307 -9.33 3.13 14.49
C PRO A 307 -9.24 3.32 12.96
N MET A 308 -8.75 2.33 12.22
CA MET A 308 -8.59 2.38 10.75
C MET A 308 -9.92 2.34 10.02
N LEU A 309 -10.90 1.67 10.62
CA LEU A 309 -12.24 1.50 10.06
C LEU A 309 -13.22 2.56 10.59
N SER A 310 -12.74 3.51 11.39
CA SER A 310 -13.56 4.59 11.91
C SER A 310 -14.09 5.47 10.76
N PRO A 311 -15.31 6.03 10.89
CA PRO A 311 -15.85 7.01 9.93
C PRO A 311 -14.89 8.16 9.64
N ALA A 312 -14.20 8.65 10.66
CA ALA A 312 -13.18 9.67 10.56
C ALA A 312 -12.01 9.24 9.65
N ALA A 313 -11.43 8.05 9.87
CA ALA A 313 -10.34 7.55 9.04
C ALA A 313 -10.74 7.39 7.57
N VAL A 314 -11.96 6.91 7.28
CA VAL A 314 -12.47 6.82 5.90
C VAL A 314 -12.60 8.21 5.27
N ARG A 315 -13.19 9.19 5.98
CA ARG A 315 -13.31 10.57 5.49
C ARG A 315 -11.95 11.22 5.22
N LEU A 316 -10.93 10.90 6.02
CA LEU A 316 -9.57 11.40 5.79
C LEU A 316 -8.96 10.88 4.49
N VAL A 317 -9.09 9.58 4.24
CA VAL A 317 -8.58 8.95 3.01
C VAL A 317 -9.29 9.56 1.80
N LEU A 318 -10.59 9.85 1.92
CA LEU A 318 -11.35 10.54 0.88
C LEU A 318 -10.87 11.97 0.66
N GLU A 319 -10.61 12.74 1.72
CA GLU A 319 -10.02 14.08 1.57
C GLU A 319 -8.72 14.02 0.77
N LEU A 320 -7.86 13.07 1.12
CA LEU A 320 -6.56 12.90 0.50
C LEU A 320 -6.66 12.52 -0.99
N GLN A 321 -7.64 11.68 -1.35
CA GLN A 321 -7.97 11.39 -2.75
C GLN A 321 -8.43 12.65 -3.51
N LEU A 322 -9.32 13.43 -2.91
CA LEU A 322 -9.84 14.66 -3.53
C LEU A 322 -8.73 15.69 -3.73
N LEU A 323 -7.86 15.88 -2.74
CA LEU A 323 -6.70 16.77 -2.82
C LEU A 323 -5.72 16.32 -3.91
N ALA A 324 -5.44 15.02 -4.00
CA ALA A 324 -4.58 14.48 -5.05
C ALA A 324 -5.19 14.66 -6.45
N ALA A 325 -6.49 14.43 -6.60
CA ALA A 325 -7.21 14.64 -7.86
C ALA A 325 -7.23 16.13 -8.26
N GLY A 326 -7.52 17.02 -7.31
CA GLY A 326 -7.49 18.48 -7.51
C GLY A 326 -6.11 18.98 -7.93
N ALA A 327 -5.04 18.44 -7.34
CA ALA A 327 -3.67 18.76 -7.71
C ALA A 327 -3.32 18.30 -9.14
N VAL A 328 -3.73 17.09 -9.55
CA VAL A 328 -3.56 16.61 -10.94
C VAL A 328 -4.33 17.50 -11.92
N GLN A 329 -5.57 17.85 -11.60
CA GLN A 329 -6.38 18.74 -12.44
C GLN A 329 -5.74 20.13 -12.58
N CYS A 330 -5.25 20.70 -11.49
CA CYS A 330 -4.52 21.97 -11.51
C CYS A 330 -3.27 21.90 -12.40
N LEU A 331 -2.48 20.82 -12.31
CA LEU A 331 -1.30 20.62 -13.15
C LEU A 331 -1.65 20.49 -14.64
N GLN A 332 -2.78 19.87 -14.96
CA GLN A 332 -3.26 19.78 -16.35
C GLN A 332 -3.71 21.14 -16.90
N GLN A 333 -4.41 21.95 -16.11
CA GLN A 333 -4.89 23.28 -16.54
C GLN A 333 -3.76 24.30 -16.72
N GLN A 334 -2.68 24.20 -15.96
CA GLN A 334 -1.58 25.18 -15.96
C GLN A 334 -0.53 24.97 -17.07
N GLN A 335 -0.72 24.03 -18.01
CA GLN A 335 0.38 23.61 -18.90
C GLN A 335 0.33 24.21 -20.32
N PRO A 336 1.09 25.29 -20.63
CA PRO A 336 1.53 25.59 -21.99
C PRO A 336 2.66 24.62 -22.44
N GLN A 337 2.70 24.31 -23.73
CA GLN A 337 3.38 23.17 -24.36
C GLN A 337 4.90 22.99 -24.05
N GLN A 338 5.61 24.01 -23.55
CA GLN A 338 7.06 23.97 -23.35
C GLN A 338 7.56 23.50 -21.97
N GLN A 339 6.72 23.45 -20.94
CA GLN A 339 7.15 23.09 -19.57
C GLN A 339 6.78 21.66 -19.13
N ARG A 340 6.57 20.76 -20.09
CA ARG A 340 6.06 19.40 -19.85
C ARG A 340 6.98 18.49 -19.04
N ARG A 341 8.31 18.67 -19.08
CA ARG A 341 9.25 17.67 -18.54
C ARG A 341 9.36 17.63 -17.01
N HIS A 342 9.37 18.77 -16.32
CA HIS A 342 9.48 18.79 -14.85
C HIS A 342 8.17 18.41 -14.14
N VAL A 343 7.03 18.58 -14.81
CA VAL A 343 5.71 18.24 -14.27
C VAL A 343 5.50 16.73 -14.16
N LEU A 344 6.20 15.92 -14.96
CA LEU A 344 6.00 14.46 -14.97
C LEU A 344 6.31 13.80 -13.62
N SER A 345 7.40 14.18 -12.95
CA SER A 345 7.79 13.58 -11.65
C SER A 345 6.79 13.91 -10.52
N ALA A 346 6.32 15.16 -10.46
CA ALA A 346 5.28 15.53 -9.49
C ALA A 346 3.96 14.81 -9.78
N ASN A 347 3.63 14.66 -11.07
CA ASN A 347 2.45 13.92 -11.51
C ASN A 347 2.52 12.44 -11.11
N ASP A 348 3.68 11.79 -11.22
CA ASP A 348 3.87 10.39 -10.81
C ASP A 348 3.59 10.18 -9.32
N ASN A 349 4.02 11.12 -8.46
CA ASN A 349 3.72 11.05 -7.03
C ASN A 349 2.24 11.27 -6.72
N LEU A 350 1.58 12.22 -7.41
CA LEU A 350 0.14 12.46 -7.22
C LEU A 350 -0.70 11.27 -7.70
N LEU A 351 -0.34 10.68 -8.84
CA LEU A 351 -0.96 9.44 -9.34
C LEU A 351 -0.73 8.27 -8.38
N ARG A 352 0.48 8.14 -7.83
CA ARG A 352 0.79 7.14 -6.80
C ARG A 352 -0.02 7.37 -5.52
N LEU A 353 -0.23 8.62 -5.10
CA LEU A 353 -1.08 8.94 -3.95
C LEU A 353 -2.53 8.52 -4.22
N LEU A 354 -3.08 8.87 -5.38
CA LEU A 354 -4.42 8.45 -5.80
C LEU A 354 -4.58 6.93 -5.80
N GLN A 355 -3.62 6.22 -6.41
CA GLN A 355 -3.66 4.75 -6.47
C GLN A 355 -3.58 4.13 -5.06
N THR A 356 -2.67 4.63 -4.22
CA THR A 356 -2.47 4.10 -2.87
C THR A 356 -3.70 4.33 -1.99
N THR A 357 -4.27 5.53 -2.05
CA THR A 357 -5.47 5.88 -1.28
C THR A 357 -6.73 5.18 -1.81
N ALA A 358 -6.84 4.92 -3.11
CA ALA A 358 -7.92 4.10 -3.68
C ALA A 358 -7.83 2.64 -3.21
N CYS A 359 -6.63 2.06 -3.20
CA CYS A 359 -6.39 0.72 -2.63
C CYS A 359 -6.75 0.69 -1.13
N LEU A 360 -6.30 1.66 -0.36
CA LEU A 360 -6.60 1.79 1.07
C LEU A 360 -8.11 1.84 1.32
N GLN A 361 -8.82 2.70 0.61
CA GLN A 361 -10.27 2.84 0.74
C GLN A 361 -11.01 1.55 0.36
N SER A 362 -10.63 0.90 -0.75
CA SER A 362 -11.21 -0.38 -1.16
C SER A 362 -11.01 -1.45 -0.09
N ARG A 363 -9.85 -1.47 0.57
CA ARG A 363 -9.60 -2.40 1.69
C ARG A 363 -10.38 -2.03 2.95
N GLN A 364 -10.50 -0.75 3.30
CA GLN A 364 -11.36 -0.31 4.40
C GLN A 364 -12.81 -0.75 4.17
N LEU A 365 -13.33 -0.58 2.95
CA LEU A 365 -14.65 -1.03 2.53
C LEU A 365 -14.82 -2.55 2.67
N ASN A 366 -13.88 -3.32 2.11
CA ASN A 366 -13.92 -4.78 2.20
C ASN A 366 -13.82 -5.27 3.66
N ALA A 367 -12.99 -4.64 4.48
CA ALA A 367 -12.83 -4.95 5.89
C ALA A 367 -14.14 -4.71 6.67
N VAL A 368 -14.80 -3.58 6.42
CA VAL A 368 -16.11 -3.25 7.02
C VAL A 368 -17.17 -4.25 6.60
N LEU A 369 -17.23 -4.61 5.31
CA LEU A 369 -18.18 -5.60 4.80
C LEU A 369 -17.95 -6.99 5.41
N LYS A 370 -16.69 -7.43 5.51
CA LYS A 370 -16.31 -8.73 6.12
C LYS A 370 -16.57 -8.77 7.61
N ALA A 371 -16.41 -7.65 8.32
CA ALA A 371 -16.59 -7.58 9.76
C ALA A 371 -18.05 -7.83 10.20
N GLY A 372 -19.03 -7.74 9.30
CA GLY A 372 -20.45 -8.00 9.59
C GLY A 372 -21.06 -7.12 10.68
N GLY A 373 -20.30 -6.16 11.20
CA GLY A 373 -20.68 -5.32 12.32
C GLY A 373 -21.43 -4.08 11.85
N THR A 374 -22.45 -3.69 12.59
CA THR A 374 -23.22 -2.43 12.44
C THR A 374 -22.38 -1.17 12.69
N GLY A 375 -21.05 -1.28 12.78
CA GLY A 375 -20.14 -0.27 13.33
C GLY A 375 -19.72 0.83 12.35
N ALA A 376 -19.87 0.64 11.05
CA ALA A 376 -19.76 1.72 10.08
C ALA A 376 -21.17 2.13 9.65
N PRO A 377 -21.61 3.38 9.91
CA PRO A 377 -22.90 3.83 9.41
C PRO A 377 -22.84 3.74 7.89
N PRO A 378 -23.68 2.92 7.22
CA PRO A 378 -23.78 2.91 5.75
C PRO A 378 -23.99 4.33 5.19
N GLU A 379 -24.52 5.25 6.00
CA GLU A 379 -24.67 6.68 5.74
C GLU A 379 -23.34 7.39 5.45
N VAL A 380 -22.24 7.04 6.14
CA VAL A 380 -20.93 7.67 5.91
C VAL A 380 -20.40 7.26 4.54
N LEU A 381 -20.55 6.00 4.17
CA LEU A 381 -20.16 5.48 2.87
C LEU A 381 -21.05 5.98 1.75
N GLN A 382 -22.36 6.09 2.00
CA GLN A 382 -23.31 6.62 1.03
C GLN A 382 -23.08 8.12 0.79
N GLN A 383 -22.93 8.92 1.85
CA GLN A 383 -22.75 10.36 1.74
C GLN A 383 -21.37 10.72 1.21
N ALA A 384 -20.31 10.10 1.73
CA ALA A 384 -18.95 10.39 1.29
C ALA A 384 -18.64 9.75 -0.08
N GLY A 385 -19.20 8.57 -0.36
CA GLY A 385 -19.13 7.95 -1.69
C GLY A 385 -19.79 8.82 -2.76
N LEU A 386 -20.93 9.44 -2.47
CA LEU A 386 -21.59 10.36 -3.42
C LEU A 386 -20.78 11.65 -3.65
N GLN A 387 -20.17 12.22 -2.60
CA GLN A 387 -19.28 13.38 -2.72
C GLN A 387 -18.03 13.05 -3.54
N VAL A 388 -17.45 11.85 -3.36
CA VAL A 388 -16.31 11.38 -4.14
C VAL A 388 -16.70 11.16 -5.59
N LEU A 389 -17.85 10.54 -5.86
CA LEU A 389 -18.36 10.39 -7.22
C LEU A 389 -18.58 11.75 -7.88
N GLN A 390 -19.13 12.74 -7.17
CA GLN A 390 -19.31 14.10 -7.70
C GLN A 390 -17.98 14.81 -7.97
N ALA A 391 -17.05 14.75 -7.03
CA ALA A 391 -15.76 15.41 -7.15
C ALA A 391 -14.81 14.71 -8.14
N LEU A 392 -14.95 13.40 -8.32
CA LEU A 392 -14.25 12.63 -9.35
C LEU A 392 -14.95 12.66 -10.70
N ALA A 393 -16.25 12.98 -10.79
CA ALA A 393 -16.97 12.99 -12.07
C ALA A 393 -16.33 13.93 -13.09
N ALA A 394 -15.93 15.14 -12.68
CA ALA A 394 -15.30 16.11 -13.58
C ALA A 394 -13.85 15.74 -13.97
N PRO A 395 -12.95 15.37 -13.02
CA PRO A 395 -11.62 14.85 -13.35
C PRO A 395 -11.67 13.54 -14.16
N LEU A 396 -12.58 12.61 -13.87
CA LEU A 396 -12.76 11.37 -14.63
C LEU A 396 -13.31 11.64 -16.02
N GLN A 397 -14.25 12.57 -16.20
CA GLN A 397 -14.68 12.98 -17.54
C GLN A 397 -13.54 13.63 -18.34
N GLN A 398 -12.68 14.43 -17.69
CA GLN A 398 -11.52 15.06 -18.34
C GLN A 398 -10.38 14.05 -18.63
N LEU A 399 -10.15 13.08 -17.75
CA LEU A 399 -9.23 11.95 -17.97
C LEU A 399 -9.76 11.00 -19.04
N GLN A 400 -11.05 10.69 -19.09
CA GLN A 400 -11.63 9.85 -20.15
C GLN A 400 -11.54 10.51 -21.54
N LEU A 401 -11.53 11.85 -21.60
CA LEU A 401 -11.33 12.60 -22.84
C LEU A 401 -9.86 12.73 -23.27
N THR A 402 -8.89 12.49 -22.37
CA THR A 402 -7.44 12.70 -22.63
C THR A 402 -6.56 11.47 -22.42
N ALA A 403 -7.03 10.45 -21.71
CA ALA A 403 -6.29 9.26 -21.35
C ALA A 403 -6.91 8.00 -21.96
N ARG A 404 -6.02 7.13 -22.41
CA ARG A 404 -6.30 5.74 -22.78
C ARG A 404 -7.01 5.04 -21.60
N PRO A 405 -8.07 4.25 -21.83
CA PRO A 405 -8.94 3.76 -20.76
C PRO A 405 -8.18 2.89 -19.76
N ASP A 406 -8.22 3.31 -18.48
CA ASP A 406 -7.79 2.53 -17.32
C ASP A 406 -8.77 1.39 -17.05
N ALA A 407 -8.24 0.22 -16.66
CA ALA A 407 -9.02 -1.01 -16.54
C ALA A 407 -10.01 -1.00 -15.35
N ALA A 408 -9.72 -0.28 -14.26
CA ALA A 408 -10.42 -0.44 -12.97
C ALA A 408 -11.95 -0.25 -13.00
N PRO A 409 -12.54 0.75 -13.71
CA PRO A 409 -14.00 0.89 -13.81
C PRO A 409 -14.64 -0.27 -14.57
N MET A 410 -13.96 -0.79 -15.59
CA MET A 410 -14.43 -1.97 -16.34
C MET A 410 -14.38 -3.23 -15.49
N LEU A 411 -13.43 -3.35 -14.56
CA LEU A 411 -13.34 -4.50 -13.64
C LEU A 411 -14.52 -4.53 -12.65
N SER A 412 -14.91 -3.38 -12.10
CA SER A 412 -16.09 -3.26 -11.23
C SER A 412 -17.38 -3.53 -12.00
N LEU A 413 -17.48 -3.04 -13.24
CA LEU A 413 -18.61 -3.33 -14.13
C LEU A 413 -18.69 -4.81 -14.49
N ALA A 414 -17.55 -5.48 -14.72
CA ALA A 414 -17.50 -6.91 -15.02
C ALA A 414 -17.96 -7.77 -13.84
N ALA A 415 -17.72 -7.33 -12.60
CA ALA A 415 -18.23 -7.98 -11.41
C ALA A 415 -19.75 -7.75 -11.22
N ALA A 416 -20.23 -6.53 -11.46
CA ALA A 416 -21.65 -6.18 -11.27
C ALA A 416 -22.57 -6.72 -12.38
N HIS A 417 -22.08 -6.75 -13.63
CA HIS A 417 -22.86 -7.11 -14.82
C HIS A 417 -22.06 -8.02 -15.75
N PRO A 418 -21.77 -9.27 -15.35
CA PRO A 418 -20.94 -10.18 -16.14
C PRO A 418 -21.52 -10.46 -17.54
N GLU A 419 -22.85 -10.46 -17.69
CA GLU A 419 -23.54 -10.62 -18.97
C GLU A 419 -23.23 -9.50 -19.97
N ALA A 420 -23.41 -8.25 -19.53
CA ALA A 420 -23.17 -7.08 -20.37
C ALA A 420 -21.67 -6.94 -20.69
N CYS A 421 -20.80 -7.20 -19.71
CA CYS A 421 -19.35 -7.16 -19.92
C CYS A 421 -18.86 -8.25 -20.87
N THR A 422 -19.31 -9.50 -20.73
CA THR A 422 -18.91 -10.58 -21.64
C THR A 422 -19.42 -10.34 -23.06
N ALA A 423 -20.65 -9.85 -23.24
CA ALA A 423 -21.18 -9.46 -24.55
C ALA A 423 -20.38 -8.30 -25.18
N PHE A 424 -20.02 -7.28 -24.38
CA PHE A 424 -19.20 -6.16 -24.84
C PHE A 424 -17.80 -6.61 -25.29
N ILE A 425 -17.13 -7.44 -24.48
CA ILE A 425 -15.81 -8.00 -24.79
C ILE A 425 -15.88 -8.88 -26.04
N ASP A 426 -16.92 -9.71 -26.19
CA ASP A 426 -17.14 -10.52 -27.39
C ASP A 426 -17.26 -9.64 -28.65
N CYS A 427 -18.07 -8.57 -28.59
CA CYS A 427 -18.19 -7.59 -29.67
C CYS A 427 -16.86 -6.91 -29.99
N LEU A 428 -16.08 -6.52 -28.98
CA LEU A 428 -14.75 -5.93 -29.19
C LEU A 428 -13.79 -6.92 -29.86
N LEU A 429 -13.77 -8.19 -29.41
CA LEU A 429 -12.87 -9.22 -29.95
C LEU A 429 -13.22 -9.61 -31.39
N ARG A 430 -14.50 -9.51 -31.77
CA ARG A 430 -14.97 -9.69 -33.15
C ARG A 430 -14.67 -8.48 -34.04
N SER A 431 -14.49 -7.29 -33.47
CA SER A 431 -14.17 -6.08 -34.23
C SER A 431 -12.78 -6.15 -34.87
N PRO A 432 -12.61 -5.82 -36.16
CA PRO A 432 -11.29 -5.80 -36.79
C PRO A 432 -10.36 -4.74 -36.18
N VAL A 433 -10.89 -3.77 -35.42
CA VAL A 433 -10.16 -2.61 -34.90
C VAL A 433 -9.27 -2.94 -33.69
N MET A 434 -9.51 -4.06 -32.99
CA MET A 434 -8.77 -4.34 -31.76
C MET A 434 -7.28 -4.65 -31.99
N TYR A 435 -6.40 -3.89 -31.36
CA TYR A 435 -4.94 -4.08 -31.46
C TYR A 435 -4.39 -5.00 -30.35
N ALA A 436 -3.18 -5.52 -30.55
CA ALA A 436 -2.53 -6.42 -29.59
C ALA A 436 -2.45 -5.92 -28.13
N PRO A 437 -2.16 -4.64 -27.82
CA PRO A 437 -2.13 -4.19 -26.42
C PRO A 437 -3.54 -4.01 -25.82
N GLU A 438 -4.59 -3.90 -26.64
CA GLU A 438 -5.99 -3.89 -26.16
C GLU A 438 -6.45 -5.30 -25.82
N MET A 439 -5.87 -6.34 -26.42
CA MET A 439 -6.15 -7.72 -26.00
C MET A 439 -5.77 -7.99 -24.54
N LEU A 440 -4.72 -7.35 -24.01
CA LEU A 440 -4.34 -7.54 -22.60
C LEU A 440 -5.43 -7.02 -21.66
N LEU A 441 -5.93 -5.82 -21.94
CA LEU A 441 -7.06 -5.25 -21.20
C LEU A 441 -8.31 -6.13 -21.36
N ALA A 442 -8.57 -6.63 -22.58
CA ALA A 442 -9.67 -7.56 -22.80
C ALA A 442 -9.52 -8.86 -21.98
N VAL A 443 -8.31 -9.39 -21.82
CA VAL A 443 -8.03 -10.56 -20.96
C VAL A 443 -8.30 -10.25 -19.50
N GLU A 444 -7.83 -9.12 -18.99
CA GLU A 444 -8.02 -8.75 -17.58
C GLU A 444 -9.51 -8.60 -17.24
N VAL A 445 -10.27 -7.91 -18.10
CA VAL A 445 -11.73 -7.76 -17.90
C VAL A 445 -12.44 -9.10 -18.07
N LEU A 446 -12.03 -9.93 -19.04
CA LEU A 446 -12.62 -11.26 -19.26
C LEU A 446 -12.34 -12.21 -18.09
N ALA A 447 -11.17 -12.11 -17.46
CA ALA A 447 -10.82 -12.86 -16.26
C ALA A 447 -11.71 -12.48 -15.07
N HIS A 448 -12.00 -11.20 -14.88
CA HIS A 448 -12.89 -10.74 -13.82
C HIS A 448 -14.35 -11.15 -14.07
N ALA A 449 -14.80 -11.05 -15.32
CA ALA A 449 -16.11 -11.55 -15.71
C ALA A 449 -16.23 -13.06 -15.49
N ALA A 450 -15.17 -13.83 -15.81
CA ALA A 450 -15.12 -15.26 -15.55
C ALA A 450 -15.20 -15.57 -14.04
N LEU A 451 -14.48 -14.83 -13.21
CA LEU A 451 -14.55 -14.97 -11.74
C LEU A 451 -15.94 -14.62 -11.21
N ALA A 452 -16.61 -13.61 -11.74
CA ALA A 452 -17.97 -13.27 -11.33
C ALA A 452 -19.00 -14.36 -11.70
N VAL A 453 -18.88 -14.90 -12.93
CA VAL A 453 -19.77 -15.99 -13.40
C VAL A 453 -19.51 -17.30 -12.66
N ILE A 454 -18.24 -17.66 -12.46
CA ILE A 454 -17.84 -18.97 -11.93
C ILE A 454 -17.72 -18.96 -10.39
N GLY A 455 -17.22 -17.88 -9.79
CA GLY A 455 -17.00 -17.77 -8.34
C GLY A 455 -18.29 -17.66 -7.50
N SER A 456 -19.44 -17.48 -8.15
CA SER A 456 -20.74 -17.36 -7.49
C SER A 456 -21.32 -18.70 -6.98
N ILE A 457 -20.59 -19.82 -7.09
CA ILE A 457 -21.05 -21.18 -6.75
C ILE A 457 -21.45 -21.33 -5.26
N GLY A 458 -20.93 -20.49 -4.37
CA GLY A 458 -21.25 -20.54 -2.93
C GLY A 458 -22.44 -19.66 -2.47
N SER A 459 -22.99 -18.81 -3.35
CA SER A 459 -24.10 -17.92 -3.02
C SER A 459 -25.43 -18.53 -3.50
N ALA A 460 -26.46 -18.51 -2.67
CA ALA A 460 -27.80 -18.97 -3.04
C ALA A 460 -28.37 -18.08 -4.17
N GLY A 461 -28.21 -18.50 -5.42
CA GLY A 461 -28.58 -17.75 -6.63
C GLY A 461 -27.36 -17.31 -7.47
N GLY A 462 -26.44 -18.24 -7.74
CA GLY A 462 -25.18 -17.94 -8.41
C GLY A 462 -25.35 -17.61 -9.91
N ALA A 463 -24.44 -16.80 -10.46
CA ALA A 463 -24.44 -16.42 -11.88
C ALA A 463 -24.34 -17.58 -12.89
N LEU A 464 -24.04 -18.81 -12.44
CA LEU A 464 -24.13 -20.02 -13.27
C LEU A 464 -25.57 -20.40 -13.64
N ASP A 465 -26.55 -19.96 -12.85
CA ASP A 465 -27.96 -20.13 -13.14
C ASP A 465 -28.40 -19.20 -14.28
N SER A 466 -27.67 -18.10 -14.50
CA SER A 466 -27.85 -17.24 -15.68
C SER A 466 -27.23 -17.89 -16.92
N THR A 467 -28.08 -18.56 -17.70
CA THR A 467 -27.71 -19.08 -19.03
C THR A 467 -27.13 -17.98 -19.93
N ALA A 468 -27.59 -16.73 -19.77
CA ALA A 468 -27.09 -15.58 -20.54
C ALA A 468 -25.64 -15.23 -20.16
N ALA A 469 -25.30 -15.24 -18.87
CA ALA A 469 -23.95 -14.93 -18.40
C ALA A 469 -22.95 -16.00 -18.85
N VAL A 470 -23.35 -17.26 -18.74
CA VAL A 470 -22.58 -18.42 -19.16
C VAL A 470 -22.36 -18.43 -20.67
N ALA A 471 -23.42 -18.20 -21.45
CA ALA A 471 -23.32 -18.12 -22.92
C ALA A 471 -22.48 -16.93 -23.39
N GLY A 472 -22.63 -15.76 -22.73
CA GLY A 472 -21.83 -14.57 -22.99
C GLY A 472 -20.34 -14.83 -22.74
N LEU A 473 -20.00 -15.43 -21.59
CA LEU A 473 -18.62 -15.80 -21.25
C LEU A 473 -18.02 -16.80 -22.24
N ALA A 474 -18.77 -17.85 -22.59
CA ALA A 474 -18.37 -18.85 -23.59
C ALA A 474 -18.09 -18.21 -24.96
N SER A 475 -18.95 -17.28 -25.40
CA SER A 475 -18.77 -16.54 -26.65
C SER A 475 -17.53 -15.65 -26.62
N ALA A 476 -17.34 -14.88 -25.55
CA ALA A 476 -16.19 -13.99 -25.38
C ALA A 476 -14.87 -14.76 -25.34
N LEU A 477 -14.80 -15.89 -24.64
CA LEU A 477 -13.62 -16.78 -24.61
C LEU A 477 -13.30 -17.35 -25.99
N THR A 478 -14.33 -17.77 -26.73
CA THR A 478 -14.17 -18.29 -28.10
C THR A 478 -13.66 -17.21 -29.05
N SER A 479 -14.20 -16.00 -28.97
CA SER A 479 -13.74 -14.86 -29.78
C SER A 479 -12.33 -14.42 -29.40
N PHE A 480 -11.97 -14.49 -28.12
CA PHE A 480 -10.63 -14.23 -27.64
C PHE A 480 -9.64 -15.21 -28.25
N ALA A 481 -9.91 -16.52 -28.15
CA ALA A 481 -9.08 -17.55 -28.76
C ALA A 481 -8.93 -17.34 -30.27
N LYS A 482 -10.02 -17.07 -30.99
CA LYS A 482 -9.97 -16.79 -32.43
C LYS A 482 -9.10 -15.58 -32.77
N ARG A 483 -9.29 -14.47 -32.06
CA ARG A 483 -8.51 -13.24 -32.29
C ARG A 483 -7.04 -13.46 -31.95
N ALA A 484 -6.77 -14.21 -30.90
CA ALA A 484 -5.43 -14.61 -30.52
C ALA A 484 -4.74 -15.41 -31.64
N VAL A 485 -5.39 -16.44 -32.16
CA VAL A 485 -4.87 -17.24 -33.29
C VAL A 485 -4.61 -16.36 -34.52
N GLN A 486 -5.54 -15.44 -34.86
CA GLN A 486 -5.37 -14.54 -36.00
C GLN A 486 -4.15 -13.62 -35.85
N LEU A 487 -3.99 -12.98 -34.68
CA LEU A 487 -2.83 -12.12 -34.41
C LEU A 487 -1.52 -12.91 -34.42
N THR A 488 -1.53 -14.15 -33.92
CA THR A 488 -0.37 -15.05 -33.95
C THR A 488 0.03 -15.37 -35.39
N ARG A 489 -0.93 -15.77 -36.24
CA ARG A 489 -0.68 -16.06 -37.66
C ARG A 489 -0.17 -14.83 -38.41
N ALA A 490 -0.71 -13.65 -38.12
CA ALA A 490 -0.24 -12.39 -38.69
C ALA A 490 1.21 -12.07 -38.26
N ALA A 491 1.56 -12.31 -37.00
CA ALA A 491 2.91 -12.14 -36.51
C ALA A 491 3.91 -13.12 -37.19
N ILE A 492 3.51 -14.38 -37.40
CA ILE A 492 4.33 -15.39 -38.09
C ILE A 492 4.58 -14.99 -39.55
N THR A 493 3.54 -14.59 -40.28
CA THR A 493 3.67 -14.15 -41.68
C THR A 493 4.56 -12.91 -41.80
N MET A 494 4.46 -11.97 -40.86
CA MET A 494 5.37 -10.82 -40.80
C MET A 494 6.84 -11.19 -40.54
N GLN A 495 7.10 -12.23 -39.73
CA GLN A 495 8.46 -12.73 -39.50
C GLN A 495 9.04 -13.45 -40.72
N GLY A 496 8.22 -14.22 -41.45
CA GLY A 496 8.65 -14.88 -42.69
C GLY A 496 9.08 -13.88 -43.76
N ASN A 497 8.32 -12.80 -43.94
CA ASN A 497 8.61 -11.79 -44.95
C ASN A 497 9.87 -10.95 -44.63
N THR A 498 10.18 -10.75 -43.35
CA THR A 498 11.40 -10.03 -42.95
C THR A 498 12.65 -10.89 -43.09
N ALA A 499 12.56 -12.21 -42.86
CA ALA A 499 13.65 -13.14 -43.14
C ALA A 499 13.95 -13.25 -44.64
N ALA A 500 12.92 -13.22 -45.50
CA ALA A 500 13.09 -13.20 -46.95
C ALA A 500 13.70 -11.88 -47.45
N ALA A 501 13.33 -10.74 -46.87
CA ALA A 501 13.89 -9.43 -47.23
C ALA A 501 15.34 -9.22 -46.75
N ALA A 502 15.77 -9.95 -45.72
CA ALA A 502 17.13 -9.86 -45.17
C ALA A 502 18.14 -10.83 -45.82
N ALA A 503 17.72 -11.64 -46.81
CA ALA A 503 18.63 -12.53 -47.53
C ALA A 503 19.54 -11.73 -48.48
N PRO A 504 20.87 -11.71 -48.27
CA PRO A 504 21.80 -10.97 -49.10
C PRO A 504 22.06 -11.77 -50.38
N GLY A 505 21.30 -11.50 -51.45
CA GLY A 505 21.52 -12.21 -52.72
C GLY A 505 20.66 -11.85 -53.93
N ALA A 506 19.65 -10.98 -53.83
CA ALA A 506 18.86 -10.60 -55.01
C ALA A 506 19.54 -9.47 -55.79
N GLY A 507 20.28 -9.85 -56.83
CA GLY A 507 20.92 -8.95 -57.79
C GLY A 507 19.93 -8.07 -58.56
N HIS A 508 20.48 -6.98 -59.08
CA HIS A 508 19.83 -5.95 -59.89
C HIS A 508 19.03 -6.53 -61.07
N ALA A 509 17.71 -6.36 -61.07
CA ALA A 509 16.90 -6.10 -62.27
C ALA A 509 15.42 -5.93 -61.89
N ALA A 510 14.93 -4.69 -61.81
CA ALA A 510 13.58 -4.29 -62.22
C ALA A 510 13.38 -2.80 -61.96
N ALA A 511 13.55 -2.00 -63.02
CA ALA A 511 13.09 -0.63 -63.09
C ALA A 511 11.56 -0.61 -63.30
N GLY A 512 10.88 0.35 -62.68
CA GLY A 512 9.57 0.82 -63.14
C GLY A 512 8.35 0.41 -62.30
N ALA A 513 8.24 0.92 -61.07
CA ALA A 513 6.94 1.24 -60.48
C ALA A 513 7.14 2.25 -59.35
N ALA A 514 6.58 3.45 -59.51
CA ALA A 514 6.57 4.49 -58.49
C ALA A 514 5.71 4.07 -57.29
N ALA A 515 6.30 3.32 -56.37
CA ALA A 515 5.68 3.00 -55.10
C ALA A 515 5.91 4.16 -54.12
N VAL A 516 4.82 4.78 -53.68
CA VAL A 516 4.79 5.78 -52.62
C VAL A 516 5.51 5.21 -51.39
N VAL A 517 6.69 5.75 -51.10
CA VAL A 517 7.48 5.39 -49.92
C VAL A 517 6.72 5.90 -48.69
N PRO A 518 6.23 5.04 -47.79
CA PRO A 518 5.62 5.50 -46.56
C PRO A 518 6.68 6.21 -45.71
N SER A 519 6.33 7.34 -45.09
CA SER A 519 7.25 8.12 -44.25
C SER A 519 7.91 7.26 -43.17
N GLU A 520 9.15 7.58 -42.80
CA GLU A 520 9.91 6.89 -41.74
C GLU A 520 9.10 6.74 -40.45
N GLU A 521 8.23 7.69 -40.15
CA GLU A 521 7.36 7.70 -38.98
C GLU A 521 6.32 6.56 -38.99
N VAL A 522 5.77 6.23 -40.17
CA VAL A 522 4.83 5.10 -40.33
C VAL A 522 5.57 3.76 -40.24
N LEU A 523 6.82 3.69 -40.70
CA LEU A 523 7.67 2.51 -40.54
C LEU A 523 8.12 2.31 -39.09
N ALA A 524 8.47 3.38 -38.38
CA ALA A 524 8.82 3.37 -36.95
C ALA A 524 7.61 3.01 -36.07
N ALA A 525 6.43 3.57 -36.34
CA ALA A 525 5.19 3.22 -35.65
C ALA A 525 4.84 1.74 -35.85
N ARG A 526 4.93 1.22 -37.09
CA ARG A 526 4.72 -0.21 -37.39
C ARG A 526 5.76 -1.10 -36.70
N ALA A 527 7.02 -0.68 -36.61
CA ALA A 527 8.06 -1.42 -35.89
C ALA A 527 7.83 -1.44 -34.36
N ALA A 528 7.38 -0.32 -33.78
CA ALA A 528 7.02 -0.23 -32.36
C ALA A 528 5.79 -1.11 -32.03
N THR A 529 4.75 -1.09 -32.88
CA THR A 529 3.59 -1.97 -32.75
C THR A 529 3.98 -3.45 -32.86
N ARG A 530 4.96 -3.81 -33.73
CA ARG A 530 5.51 -5.18 -33.84
C ARG A 530 6.24 -5.63 -32.58
N ALA A 531 7.06 -4.77 -31.97
CA ALA A 531 7.80 -5.11 -30.75
C ALA A 531 6.86 -5.28 -29.54
N LEU A 532 5.84 -4.43 -29.44
CA LEU A 532 4.83 -4.50 -28.38
C LEU A 532 3.94 -5.75 -28.52
N SER A 533 3.45 -6.05 -29.72
CA SER A 533 2.59 -7.22 -29.96
C SER A 533 3.31 -8.55 -29.68
N ALA A 534 4.58 -8.67 -30.04
CA ALA A 534 5.37 -9.89 -29.75
C ALA A 534 5.64 -10.12 -28.25
N LYS A 535 5.72 -9.05 -27.43
CA LYS A 535 6.03 -9.16 -26.00
C LYS A 535 4.80 -9.44 -25.13
N HIS A 536 3.70 -8.78 -25.42
CA HIS A 536 2.52 -8.75 -24.54
C HIS A 536 1.56 -9.93 -24.78
N PHE A 537 1.59 -10.50 -25.99
CA PHE A 537 0.62 -11.49 -26.41
C PHE A 537 0.73 -12.84 -25.69
N PRO A 538 1.92 -13.47 -25.53
CA PRO A 538 2.02 -14.73 -24.79
C PRO A 538 1.73 -14.58 -23.29
N ALA A 539 1.97 -13.40 -22.72
CA ALA A 539 1.62 -13.10 -21.33
C ALA A 539 0.10 -13.10 -21.12
N ALA A 540 -0.65 -12.48 -22.05
CA ALA A 540 -2.11 -12.50 -22.06
C ALA A 540 -2.67 -13.92 -22.10
N LEU A 541 -2.02 -14.80 -22.87
CA LEU A 541 -2.40 -16.20 -23.02
C LEU A 541 -2.15 -17.04 -21.78
N LEU A 542 -1.02 -16.84 -21.11
CA LEU A 542 -0.73 -17.53 -19.85
C LEU A 542 -1.70 -17.09 -18.75
N GLN A 543 -1.95 -15.78 -18.64
CA GLN A 543 -2.87 -15.23 -17.65
C GLN A 543 -4.29 -15.78 -17.78
N ILE A 544 -4.85 -15.83 -18.99
CA ILE A 544 -6.19 -16.39 -19.18
C ILE A 544 -6.21 -17.92 -18.99
N GLY A 545 -5.12 -18.60 -19.36
CA GLY A 545 -4.96 -20.03 -19.11
C GLY A 545 -4.99 -20.37 -17.63
N ASP A 546 -4.29 -19.61 -16.80
CA ASP A 546 -4.24 -19.79 -15.35
C ASP A 546 -5.59 -19.49 -14.69
N VAL A 547 -6.27 -18.41 -15.11
CA VAL A 547 -7.60 -18.06 -14.62
C VAL A 547 -8.62 -19.14 -14.97
N LEU A 548 -8.65 -19.58 -16.24
CA LEU A 548 -9.56 -20.64 -16.68
C LEU A 548 -9.27 -21.96 -15.98
N LYS A 549 -8.00 -22.33 -15.84
CA LYS A 549 -7.61 -23.55 -15.15
C LYS A 549 -8.03 -23.51 -13.68
N GLY A 550 -7.74 -22.44 -12.94
CA GLY A 550 -8.17 -22.32 -11.54
C GLY A 550 -9.68 -22.40 -11.39
N CYS A 551 -10.41 -21.52 -12.10
CA CYS A 551 -11.85 -21.39 -11.94
C CYS A 551 -12.63 -22.64 -12.39
N VAL A 552 -12.25 -23.24 -13.52
CA VAL A 552 -12.95 -24.42 -14.07
C VAL A 552 -12.69 -25.66 -13.22
N THR A 553 -11.47 -25.83 -12.71
CA THR A 553 -11.14 -27.00 -11.87
C THR A 553 -11.91 -26.93 -10.56
N ASP A 554 -11.96 -25.76 -9.92
CA ASP A 554 -12.68 -25.55 -8.66
C ASP A 554 -14.20 -25.70 -8.83
N ALA A 555 -14.74 -25.21 -9.95
CA ALA A 555 -16.17 -25.34 -10.27
C ALA A 555 -16.58 -26.79 -10.56
N LEU A 556 -15.77 -27.53 -11.33
CA LEU A 556 -16.02 -28.95 -11.60
C LEU A 556 -15.89 -29.79 -10.33
N LEU A 557 -14.91 -29.50 -9.48
CA LEU A 557 -14.73 -30.21 -8.21
C LEU A 557 -15.91 -29.97 -7.26
N SER A 558 -16.40 -28.73 -7.18
CA SER A 558 -17.58 -28.37 -6.38
C SER A 558 -18.86 -29.02 -6.90
N ALA A 559 -19.06 -29.04 -8.23
CA ALA A 559 -20.21 -29.70 -8.87
C ALA A 559 -20.20 -31.23 -8.65
N LEU A 560 -19.03 -31.87 -8.71
CA LEU A 560 -18.86 -33.31 -8.44
C LEU A 560 -19.14 -33.66 -6.97
N GLN A 561 -18.75 -32.79 -6.04
CA GLN A 561 -19.00 -32.97 -4.61
C GLN A 561 -20.49 -32.83 -4.25
N HIS A 562 -21.24 -31.97 -4.94
CA HIS A 562 -22.68 -31.79 -4.69
C HIS A 562 -23.57 -32.81 -5.43
N GLY A 563 -23.12 -33.35 -6.56
CA GLY A 563 -23.85 -34.40 -7.30
C GLY A 563 -23.85 -35.78 -6.64
N SER A 564 -22.92 -36.07 -5.72
CA SER A 564 -22.81 -37.39 -5.08
C SER A 564 -23.73 -37.59 -3.86
N SER A 565 -24.26 -36.52 -3.26
CA SER A 565 -24.99 -36.60 -1.98
C SER A 565 -26.49 -36.88 -2.10
N THR A 566 -27.05 -36.99 -3.32
CA THR A 566 -28.51 -37.08 -3.56
C THR A 566 -29.02 -38.46 -3.97
N SER A 567 -28.22 -39.54 -3.92
CA SER A 567 -28.62 -40.85 -4.44
C SER A 567 -28.77 -42.01 -3.42
N ILE A 568 -28.64 -41.79 -2.10
CA ILE A 568 -28.73 -42.89 -1.10
C ILE A 568 -29.64 -42.54 0.09
N ALA A 569 -30.89 -42.16 -0.17
CA ALA A 569 -31.92 -42.09 0.87
C ALA A 569 -33.29 -42.43 0.29
N GLY A 570 -33.55 -43.73 0.09
CA GLY A 570 -34.86 -44.17 -0.34
C GLY A 570 -34.93 -45.66 -0.66
N SER A 571 -34.89 -46.52 0.36
CA SER A 571 -35.53 -47.85 0.37
C SER A 571 -35.33 -48.51 1.73
N GLY A 572 -36.42 -48.74 2.47
CA GLY A 572 -36.38 -49.46 3.75
C GLY A 572 -37.65 -49.32 4.59
N SER A 573 -38.81 -49.69 4.04
CA SER A 573 -40.03 -49.95 4.82
C SER A 573 -39.97 -51.36 5.41
N SER A 574 -40.31 -51.54 6.69
CA SER A 574 -41.49 -52.36 7.09
C SER A 574 -41.64 -52.54 8.61
N ASN A 575 -42.90 -52.38 9.02
CA ASN A 575 -43.61 -53.02 10.14
C ASN A 575 -43.23 -52.69 11.59
N SER A 576 -44.16 -52.02 12.28
CA SER A 576 -44.75 -52.54 13.53
C SER A 576 -46.06 -51.83 13.84
N ALA A 577 -47.11 -52.63 14.06
CA ALA A 577 -48.47 -52.25 14.35
C ALA A 577 -48.65 -51.75 15.80
N GLY A 578 -49.71 -50.98 16.05
CA GLY A 578 -50.33 -50.93 17.39
C GLY A 578 -50.97 -49.62 17.81
N SER A 579 -52.29 -49.53 17.60
CA SER A 579 -53.29 -49.03 18.57
C SER A 579 -53.56 -47.52 18.74
N SER A 580 -54.76 -47.11 18.27
CA SER A 580 -55.84 -46.34 18.94
C SER A 580 -55.51 -45.04 19.73
N CYS A 581 -56.22 -43.90 19.67
CA CYS A 581 -57.55 -43.53 19.17
C CYS A 581 -57.77 -41.99 19.30
N SER A 582 -58.59 -41.40 18.40
CA SER A 582 -59.47 -40.20 18.54
C SER A 582 -58.81 -38.82 18.84
N SER A 583 -59.10 -37.66 18.21
CA SER A 583 -60.28 -37.14 17.50
C SER A 583 -59.93 -35.86 16.69
N THR A 584 -60.52 -35.69 15.50
CA THR A 584 -61.08 -34.46 14.84
C THR A 584 -60.72 -33.05 15.39
N SER A 585 -60.29 -32.03 14.62
CA SER A 585 -60.92 -31.46 13.40
C SER A 585 -59.99 -30.46 12.64
N THR A 586 -59.90 -30.60 11.30
CA THR A 586 -59.99 -29.59 10.19
C THR A 586 -59.69 -28.09 10.45
N SER A 587 -59.04 -27.28 9.59
CA SER A 587 -58.93 -27.31 8.11
C SER A 587 -57.84 -26.37 7.50
N SER A 588 -57.06 -26.94 6.57
CA SER A 588 -56.63 -26.43 5.24
C SER A 588 -56.02 -25.03 5.01
N SER A 589 -54.74 -25.03 4.59
CA SER A 589 -54.29 -24.39 3.33
C SER A 589 -52.95 -24.97 2.88
N SER A 590 -52.99 -25.82 1.85
CA SER A 590 -51.84 -26.49 1.25
C SER A 590 -51.76 -26.13 -0.24
N SER A 591 -50.68 -25.45 -0.65
CA SER A 591 -50.30 -25.36 -2.06
C SER A 591 -48.79 -25.20 -2.24
N SER A 592 -48.23 -26.15 -2.98
CA SER A 592 -47.07 -26.07 -3.88
C SER A 592 -45.65 -25.90 -3.32
N SER A 593 -44.97 -27.03 -3.11
CA SER A 593 -43.50 -27.15 -3.04
C SER A 593 -43.01 -28.32 -3.92
N ARG A 594 -42.89 -28.09 -5.23
CA ARG A 594 -42.37 -29.09 -6.20
C ARG A 594 -41.37 -28.56 -7.24
N SER A 595 -40.78 -27.37 -7.08
CA SER A 595 -39.92 -26.75 -8.11
C SER A 595 -38.40 -26.95 -7.94
N SER A 596 -37.90 -27.53 -6.85
CA SER A 596 -36.45 -27.47 -6.52
C SER A 596 -35.51 -28.41 -7.30
N SER A 597 -36.01 -29.22 -8.24
CA SER A 597 -35.17 -30.22 -8.95
C SER A 597 -34.63 -29.75 -10.31
N SER A 598 -35.21 -28.73 -10.94
CA SER A 598 -34.79 -28.26 -12.26
C SER A 598 -33.51 -27.40 -12.23
N ASP A 599 -33.31 -26.60 -11.18
CA ASP A 599 -32.22 -25.60 -11.15
C ASP A 599 -30.83 -26.24 -11.03
N SER A 600 -30.73 -27.38 -10.33
CA SER A 600 -29.47 -28.12 -10.17
C SER A 600 -28.94 -28.70 -11.51
N ILE A 601 -29.84 -29.13 -12.40
CA ILE A 601 -29.46 -29.70 -13.71
C ILE A 601 -28.93 -28.60 -14.64
N GLN A 602 -29.51 -27.39 -14.56
CA GLN A 602 -29.09 -26.25 -15.38
C GLN A 602 -27.68 -25.77 -15.01
N ALA A 603 -27.37 -25.61 -13.72
CA ALA A 603 -26.03 -25.22 -13.28
C ALA A 603 -24.95 -26.24 -13.70
N ALA A 604 -25.25 -27.54 -13.59
CA ALA A 604 -24.36 -28.60 -14.04
C ALA A 604 -24.14 -28.57 -15.56
N ALA A 605 -25.19 -28.35 -16.36
CA ALA A 605 -25.09 -28.21 -17.81
C ALA A 605 -24.29 -26.96 -18.22
N SER A 606 -24.50 -25.83 -17.54
CA SER A 606 -23.74 -24.59 -17.72
C SER A 606 -22.24 -24.78 -17.44
N ALA A 607 -21.90 -25.45 -16.34
CA ALA A 607 -20.51 -25.76 -15.99
C ALA A 607 -19.84 -26.71 -17.01
N ALA A 608 -20.58 -27.71 -17.50
CA ALA A 608 -20.09 -28.61 -18.55
C ALA A 608 -19.83 -27.87 -19.87
N LEU A 609 -20.74 -26.97 -20.28
CA LEU A 609 -20.59 -26.14 -21.48
C LEU A 609 -19.35 -25.23 -21.41
N LEU A 610 -19.13 -24.55 -20.28
CA LEU A 610 -17.94 -23.72 -20.06
C LEU A 610 -16.66 -24.55 -20.10
N SER A 611 -16.67 -25.73 -19.49
CA SER A 611 -15.52 -26.64 -19.46
C SER A 611 -15.12 -27.09 -20.88
N VAL A 612 -16.11 -27.50 -21.69
CA VAL A 612 -15.87 -27.89 -23.09
C VAL A 612 -15.39 -26.71 -23.93
N THR A 613 -15.94 -25.51 -23.69
CA THR A 613 -15.57 -24.30 -24.44
C THR A 613 -14.15 -23.84 -24.08
N ALA A 614 -13.78 -23.87 -22.80
CA ALA A 614 -12.43 -23.58 -22.32
C ALA A 614 -11.42 -24.58 -22.88
N ALA A 615 -11.71 -25.89 -22.83
CA ALA A 615 -10.85 -26.93 -23.39
C ALA A 615 -10.62 -26.73 -24.90
N ARG A 616 -11.68 -26.46 -25.67
CA ARG A 616 -11.57 -26.21 -27.11
C ARG A 616 -10.76 -24.94 -27.42
N SER A 617 -10.93 -23.90 -26.62
CA SER A 617 -10.20 -22.64 -26.75
C SER A 617 -8.70 -22.81 -26.45
N LEU A 618 -8.36 -23.62 -25.43
CA LEU A 618 -6.98 -23.96 -25.09
C LEU A 618 -6.29 -24.79 -26.18
N VAL A 619 -6.99 -25.75 -26.80
CA VAL A 619 -6.43 -26.53 -27.92
C VAL A 619 -6.11 -25.63 -29.11
N GLN A 620 -7.05 -24.76 -29.51
CA GLN A 620 -6.82 -23.80 -30.61
C GLN A 620 -5.64 -22.87 -30.35
N LEU A 621 -5.46 -22.48 -29.10
CA LEU A 621 -4.37 -21.63 -28.66
C LEU A 621 -3.03 -22.36 -28.70
N THR A 622 -3.01 -23.60 -28.23
CA THR A 622 -1.82 -24.46 -28.21
C THR A 622 -1.33 -24.75 -29.63
N ASP A 623 -2.24 -25.04 -30.56
CA ASP A 623 -1.90 -25.24 -31.98
C ASP A 623 -1.28 -23.98 -32.60
N ALA A 624 -1.79 -22.80 -32.26
CA ALA A 624 -1.22 -21.53 -32.75
C ALA A 624 0.15 -21.21 -32.13
N MET A 625 0.34 -21.53 -30.84
CA MET A 625 1.65 -21.41 -30.17
C MET A 625 2.67 -22.38 -30.76
N GLN A 626 2.27 -23.62 -31.06
CA GLN A 626 3.12 -24.60 -31.72
C GLN A 626 3.51 -24.15 -33.13
N ALA A 627 2.56 -23.59 -33.90
CA ALA A 627 2.84 -23.00 -35.20
C ALA A 627 3.78 -21.79 -35.15
N ALA A 628 3.80 -21.05 -34.04
CA ALA A 628 4.70 -19.90 -33.84
C ALA A 628 6.17 -20.30 -33.55
N GLY A 629 6.41 -21.55 -33.15
CA GLY A 629 7.73 -22.12 -32.92
C GLY A 629 8.41 -21.70 -31.59
N PRO A 630 9.36 -22.53 -31.08
CA PRO A 630 9.95 -22.37 -29.75
C PRO A 630 10.81 -21.11 -29.56
N LYS A 631 11.33 -20.52 -30.64
CA LYS A 631 12.15 -19.29 -30.58
C LYS A 631 11.35 -18.06 -30.14
N LEU A 632 10.05 -18.01 -30.45
CA LEU A 632 9.18 -16.91 -30.06
C LEU A 632 8.81 -17.05 -28.58
N LEU A 633 8.52 -18.29 -28.14
CA LEU A 633 8.29 -18.64 -26.73
C LEU A 633 9.48 -18.33 -25.82
N PHE A 634 10.70 -18.70 -26.21
CA PHE A 634 11.91 -18.43 -25.42
C PHE A 634 12.21 -16.93 -25.26
N LYS A 635 11.98 -16.12 -26.31
CA LYS A 635 12.17 -14.66 -26.24
C LYS A 635 11.19 -14.00 -25.28
N CYS A 636 10.00 -14.56 -25.13
CA CYS A 636 8.95 -14.05 -24.24
C CYS A 636 9.18 -14.47 -22.78
N LEU A 637 9.63 -15.71 -22.53
CA LEU A 637 10.01 -16.20 -21.20
C LEU A 637 11.16 -15.39 -20.57
N ILE A 638 12.13 -14.94 -21.39
CA ILE A 638 13.26 -14.11 -20.93
C ILE A 638 12.82 -12.67 -20.60
N ALA A 639 11.68 -12.22 -21.12
CA ALA A 639 11.22 -10.84 -20.93
C ALA A 639 10.59 -10.57 -19.55
N SER A 640 10.51 -11.58 -18.68
CA SER A 640 10.06 -11.59 -17.26
C SER A 640 9.26 -10.35 -16.84
N PRO A 641 7.98 -10.26 -17.20
CA PRO A 641 7.13 -9.28 -16.57
C PRO A 641 6.75 -9.80 -15.17
N THR A 642 7.13 -9.05 -14.13
CA THR A 642 6.75 -9.32 -12.74
C THR A 642 5.26 -9.03 -12.57
N TYR A 643 4.46 -10.08 -12.37
CA TYR A 643 3.06 -9.98 -11.96
C TYR A 643 2.86 -10.78 -10.68
N PHE A 644 2.14 -10.21 -9.72
CA PHE A 644 1.77 -10.87 -8.47
C PHE A 644 0.51 -11.72 -8.71
N SER A 645 0.61 -13.02 -8.49
CA SER A 645 -0.53 -13.95 -8.41
C SER A 645 -0.43 -14.69 -7.07
N SER A 646 -1.43 -14.52 -6.21
CA SER A 646 -1.55 -15.22 -4.93
C SER A 646 -3.02 -15.55 -4.73
N LEU A 647 -3.41 -16.78 -5.07
CA LEU A 647 -4.72 -17.36 -4.77
C LEU A 647 -4.48 -18.74 -4.15
N SER A 648 -4.95 -18.95 -2.93
CA SER A 648 -4.92 -20.25 -2.25
C SER A 648 -6.22 -20.41 -1.46
N SER A 649 -6.98 -21.44 -1.81
CA SER A 649 -8.32 -21.74 -1.32
C SER A 649 -8.24 -22.81 -0.23
N SER A 650 -8.89 -22.63 0.92
CA SER A 650 -9.17 -23.73 1.86
C SER A 650 -10.40 -23.44 2.72
N SER A 651 -11.28 -24.43 2.79
CA SER A 651 -12.63 -24.41 3.35
C SER A 651 -12.69 -25.25 4.64
N SER A 652 -13.38 -24.75 5.67
CA SER A 652 -13.81 -25.57 6.80
C SER A 652 -14.99 -24.94 7.55
N SER A 653 -16.00 -25.77 7.83
CA SER A 653 -17.29 -25.47 8.43
C SER A 653 -17.32 -25.88 9.91
N SER A 654 -17.83 -25.00 10.78
CA SER A 654 -18.29 -25.40 12.11
C SER A 654 -19.24 -24.37 12.74
N SER A 655 -20.28 -24.90 13.36
CA SER A 655 -21.44 -24.23 13.97
C SER A 655 -21.37 -24.27 15.50
N SER A 656 -21.66 -23.15 16.18
CA SER A 656 -22.14 -23.19 17.59
C SER A 656 -22.56 -21.82 18.16
N SER A 657 -23.85 -21.73 18.47
CA SER A 657 -24.54 -21.22 19.69
C SER A 657 -23.93 -20.10 20.55
N SER A 658 -24.68 -19.00 20.64
CA SER A 658 -24.48 -17.82 21.49
C SER A 658 -25.14 -17.96 22.87
N SER A 659 -24.46 -17.49 23.93
CA SER A 659 -25.04 -17.22 25.25
C SER A 659 -24.66 -15.82 25.72
N SER A 660 -25.69 -15.03 26.03
CA SER A 660 -25.65 -13.61 26.42
C SER A 660 -25.43 -13.44 27.93
N SER A 661 -24.53 -12.52 28.31
CA SER A 661 -24.39 -12.04 29.69
C SER A 661 -24.21 -10.52 29.73
N THR A 662 -25.03 -9.90 30.57
CA THR A 662 -25.24 -8.47 30.80
C THR A 662 -24.30 -7.87 31.85
N LEU A 663 -23.88 -6.62 31.58
CA LEU A 663 -23.54 -5.50 32.50
C LEU A 663 -22.30 -5.60 33.41
N ASP A 664 -21.44 -4.57 33.37
CA ASP A 664 -21.36 -3.55 34.43
C ASP A 664 -20.41 -2.37 34.11
N GLN A 665 -20.91 -1.15 34.37
CA GLN A 665 -20.22 0.13 34.18
C GLN A 665 -19.31 0.45 35.38
N CYS A 666 -18.04 0.80 35.13
CA CYS A 666 -17.10 1.26 36.17
C CYS A 666 -16.58 2.67 35.84
N SER A 667 -16.71 3.60 36.81
CA SER A 667 -16.39 5.02 36.66
C SER A 667 -14.89 5.28 36.50
N THR A 668 -14.49 5.97 35.44
CA THR A 668 -13.09 6.33 35.17
C THR A 668 -12.64 7.57 35.94
N GLN A 669 -11.78 7.38 36.94
CA GLN A 669 -11.08 8.45 37.66
C GLN A 669 -9.82 8.88 36.87
N GLN A 670 -9.64 10.19 36.70
CA GLN A 670 -8.61 10.80 35.84
C GLN A 670 -7.23 10.86 36.54
N VAL A 671 -6.18 10.40 35.87
CA VAL A 671 -4.79 10.34 36.39
C VAL A 671 -4.03 11.64 36.08
N SER A 672 -3.39 12.26 37.08
CA SER A 672 -2.59 13.49 36.90
C SER A 672 -1.09 13.18 36.71
N TRP A 673 -0.49 13.65 35.61
CA TRP A 673 0.90 13.36 35.22
C TRP A 673 1.88 14.53 35.43
N GLY A 674 1.47 15.59 36.14
CA GLY A 674 2.25 16.83 36.31
C GLY A 674 3.65 16.65 36.90
N TYR A 675 3.92 15.55 37.61
CA TYR A 675 5.22 15.24 38.20
C TYR A 675 6.31 14.93 37.14
N LEU A 676 5.95 14.43 35.95
CA LEU A 676 6.90 14.12 34.87
C LEU A 676 7.63 15.37 34.35
N LEU A 677 6.98 16.54 34.39
CA LEU A 677 7.57 17.81 33.96
C LEU A 677 8.56 18.38 34.99
N GLN A 678 8.38 18.07 36.28
CA GLN A 678 9.30 18.50 37.35
C GLN A 678 10.48 17.55 37.52
N LEU A 679 10.39 16.34 36.98
CA LEU A 679 11.37 15.28 37.13
C LEU A 679 12.78 15.68 36.65
N GLN A 680 12.90 16.64 35.71
CA GLN A 680 14.20 17.03 35.12
C GLN A 680 15.00 17.85 36.11
N GLN A 681 14.28 18.62 36.93
CA GLN A 681 14.83 19.45 37.99
C GLN A 681 15.04 18.65 39.28
N CYS A 682 14.19 17.65 39.52
CA CYS A 682 14.20 16.88 40.77
C CYS A 682 15.04 15.59 40.72
N SER A 683 15.44 15.10 39.53
CA SER A 683 16.24 13.88 39.36
C SER A 683 17.60 14.19 38.72
N PRO A 684 18.67 14.34 39.54
CA PRO A 684 20.03 14.51 39.05
C PRO A 684 20.47 13.37 38.11
N ARG A 685 19.92 12.17 38.32
CA ARG A 685 20.22 10.98 37.52
C ARG A 685 19.59 11.05 36.13
N TRP A 686 18.38 11.60 35.98
CA TRP A 686 17.77 11.82 34.67
C TRP A 686 18.53 12.92 33.91
N ALA A 687 18.80 14.05 34.57
CA ALA A 687 19.57 15.14 33.98
C ALA A 687 20.96 14.67 33.49
N ALA A 688 21.65 13.84 34.28
CA ALA A 688 22.93 13.25 33.90
C ALA A 688 22.82 12.29 32.70
N ALA A 689 21.77 11.47 32.62
CA ALA A 689 21.55 10.56 31.49
C ALA A 689 21.25 11.31 30.19
N VAL A 690 20.43 12.36 30.25
CA VAL A 690 20.17 13.24 29.09
C VAL A 690 21.44 13.94 28.66
N ALA A 691 22.20 14.52 29.61
CA ALA A 691 23.45 15.19 29.30
C ALA A 691 24.50 14.25 28.68
N ALA A 692 24.60 13.01 29.17
CA ALA A 692 25.49 11.99 28.60
C ALA A 692 25.06 11.59 27.18
N PHE A 693 23.76 11.42 26.95
CA PHE A 693 23.23 11.11 25.62
C PHE A 693 23.44 12.27 24.63
N ASP A 694 23.11 13.50 25.04
CA ASP A 694 23.32 14.72 24.26
C ASP A 694 24.82 14.93 23.95
N ALA A 695 25.71 14.75 24.93
CA ALA A 695 27.15 14.91 24.73
C ALA A 695 27.74 13.88 23.77
N LYS A 696 27.21 12.65 23.79
CA LYS A 696 27.66 11.56 22.91
C LYS A 696 27.10 11.69 21.48
N TRP A 697 25.94 12.31 21.33
CA TRP A 697 25.23 12.42 20.05
C TRP A 697 24.83 13.84 19.66
N PRO A 698 25.69 14.87 19.77
CA PRO A 698 25.28 16.28 19.77
C PRO A 698 24.40 16.72 18.58
N ALA A 699 24.52 16.04 17.43
CA ALA A 699 23.74 16.30 16.23
C ALA A 699 22.49 15.41 16.06
N TRP A 700 22.00 14.73 17.12
CA TRP A 700 20.79 13.90 17.06
C TRP A 700 19.50 14.71 16.94
N ARG A 701 19.51 15.95 17.44
CA ARG A 701 18.41 16.91 17.29
C ARG A 701 18.39 17.50 15.88
N ASP A 702 19.55 17.71 15.29
CA ASP A 702 19.66 18.41 14.00
C ASP A 702 19.59 17.49 12.76
N ASN A 703 19.82 16.18 12.90
CA ASN A 703 19.90 15.22 11.77
C ASN A 703 18.66 14.31 11.60
N VAL A 704 17.49 14.67 12.14
CA VAL A 704 16.25 13.91 11.87
C VAL A 704 15.86 14.03 10.38
N GLN A 705 16.33 15.07 9.69
CA GLN A 705 16.18 15.24 8.25
C GLN A 705 17.33 14.60 7.44
N VAL A 706 17.03 13.46 6.81
CA VAL A 706 17.60 13.03 5.51
C VAL A 706 19.06 12.55 5.49
N ALA A 707 19.52 11.80 6.49
CA ALA A 707 20.60 10.83 6.26
C ALA A 707 20.04 9.53 5.65
N PHE A 708 19.33 9.62 4.52
CA PHE A 708 18.89 8.44 3.77
C PHE A 708 20.09 7.82 3.07
N VAL A 709 20.46 6.62 3.53
CA VAL A 709 21.30 5.57 2.91
C VAL A 709 21.85 5.94 1.54
N LYS A 710 22.90 6.75 1.49
CA LYS A 710 23.74 6.86 0.30
C LYS A 710 25.08 6.15 0.49
N ASP A 711 25.51 5.98 1.75
CA ASP A 711 26.66 5.16 2.10
C ASP A 711 26.23 3.95 2.92
N SER A 712 26.19 2.79 2.24
CA SER A 712 26.16 1.46 2.85
C SER A 712 27.52 1.12 3.50
N SER A 713 28.09 2.07 4.24
CA SER A 713 29.31 1.83 5.00
C SER A 713 28.96 1.03 6.25
N THR A 714 29.67 -0.07 6.47
CA THR A 714 29.62 -0.89 7.70
C THR A 714 29.80 -0.04 8.97
N GLU A 715 30.46 1.11 8.87
CA GLU A 715 30.69 2.02 9.98
C GLU A 715 29.44 2.82 10.37
N GLY A 716 28.60 3.18 9.38
CA GLY A 716 27.30 3.82 9.63
C GLY A 716 26.33 2.90 10.37
N ILE A 717 26.42 1.60 10.13
CA ILE A 717 25.59 0.58 10.80
C ILE A 717 25.98 0.46 12.28
N LEU A 718 27.28 0.34 12.59
CA LEU A 718 27.77 0.29 13.97
C LEU A 718 27.45 1.56 14.76
N GLN A 719 27.56 2.72 14.11
CA GLN A 719 27.21 3.99 14.74
C GLN A 719 25.71 4.08 15.04
N THR A 720 24.85 3.58 14.15
CA THR A 720 23.39 3.52 14.37
C THR A 720 23.05 2.58 15.52
N GLN A 721 23.69 1.40 15.59
CA GLN A 721 23.51 0.45 16.69
C GLN A 721 23.96 1.02 18.04
N GLN A 722 25.09 1.72 18.08
CA GLN A 722 25.58 2.38 19.30
C GLN A 722 24.62 3.48 19.76
N ARG A 723 24.13 4.32 18.82
CA ARG A 723 23.15 5.37 19.11
C ARG A 723 21.87 4.81 19.70
N TYR A 724 21.41 3.68 19.17
CA TYR A 724 20.24 2.98 19.68
C TYR A 724 20.47 2.42 21.10
N THR A 725 21.63 1.82 21.35
CA THR A 725 22.00 1.32 22.69
C THR A 725 21.98 2.44 23.73
N ASP A 726 22.53 3.60 23.40
CA ASP A 726 22.54 4.76 24.29
C ASP A 726 21.13 5.33 24.51
N ALA A 727 20.26 5.27 23.49
CA ALA A 727 18.87 5.73 23.60
C ALA A 727 18.07 4.82 24.53
N LEU A 728 18.30 3.50 24.47
CA LEU A 728 17.72 2.55 25.41
C LEU A 728 18.19 2.79 26.85
N GLU A 729 19.46 3.10 27.06
CA GLU A 729 19.97 3.47 28.40
C GLU A 729 19.30 4.74 28.93
N LEU A 730 19.07 5.73 28.07
CA LEU A 730 18.32 6.94 28.41
C LEU A 730 16.88 6.60 28.81
N CYS A 731 16.17 5.77 28.04
CA CYS A 731 14.81 5.32 28.37
C CYS A 731 14.76 4.54 29.70
N ARG A 732 15.74 3.68 29.97
CA ARG A 732 15.85 2.96 31.26
C ARG A 732 16.10 3.92 32.41
N ALA A 733 16.95 4.93 32.23
CA ALA A 733 17.18 5.96 33.24
C ALA A 733 15.91 6.77 33.54
N LEU A 734 15.10 7.06 32.52
CA LEU A 734 13.81 7.74 32.64
C LEU A 734 12.79 6.89 33.41
N ALA A 735 12.59 5.63 33.01
CA ALA A 735 11.70 4.69 33.70
C ALA A 735 12.15 4.43 35.15
N ALA A 736 13.46 4.47 35.41
CA ALA A 736 14.02 4.33 36.75
C ALA A 736 13.76 5.55 37.64
N ALA A 737 13.66 6.75 37.06
CA ALA A 737 13.47 8.00 37.77
C ALA A 737 11.99 8.30 38.05
N ALA A 738 11.07 7.83 37.18
CA ALA A 738 9.66 8.15 37.23
C ALA A 738 8.81 6.89 37.47
N PRO A 739 8.30 6.68 38.69
CA PRO A 739 7.39 5.57 38.95
C PRO A 739 6.10 5.72 38.13
N LEU A 740 5.71 4.72 37.35
CA LEU A 740 4.53 4.75 36.49
C LEU A 740 3.29 4.15 37.20
N PRO A 741 2.10 4.78 37.12
CA PRO A 741 0.87 4.31 37.76
C PRO A 741 0.24 3.07 37.13
N LEU A 742 0.56 2.76 35.86
CA LEU A 742 -0.18 1.76 35.06
C LEU A 742 0.59 0.44 34.85
N VAL A 743 1.91 0.44 34.97
CA VAL A 743 2.75 -0.73 34.68
C VAL A 743 3.57 -1.16 35.90
N CYS A 744 4.12 -2.38 35.86
CA CYS A 744 5.03 -2.82 36.91
C CYS A 744 6.30 -1.94 36.93
N ASN A 745 6.62 -1.39 38.09
CA ASN A 745 7.76 -0.47 38.26
C ASN A 745 9.13 -1.15 38.37
N ASN A 746 9.19 -2.48 38.29
CA ASN A 746 10.46 -3.23 38.28
C ASN A 746 10.99 -3.33 36.84
N PRO A 747 12.12 -2.68 36.48
CA PRO A 747 12.65 -2.64 35.11
C PRO A 747 13.28 -3.97 34.69
N SER A 748 13.46 -4.90 35.61
CA SER A 748 13.91 -6.27 35.35
C SER A 748 12.74 -7.26 35.36
N CYS A 749 11.49 -6.78 35.27
CA CYS A 749 10.33 -7.64 35.17
C CYS A 749 10.19 -8.15 33.73
N ASP A 750 10.42 -9.45 33.51
CA ASP A 750 10.26 -10.06 32.17
C ASP A 750 8.77 -10.22 31.76
N ASN A 751 7.84 -10.05 32.70
CA ASN A 751 6.38 -10.17 32.49
C ASN A 751 5.72 -8.87 31.99
N LEU A 752 6.33 -8.20 31.02
CA LEU A 752 5.76 -7.00 30.37
C LEU A 752 4.60 -7.33 29.40
N ALA A 753 4.37 -8.61 29.08
CA ALA A 753 3.34 -9.04 28.13
C ALA A 753 2.03 -9.45 28.82
N ARG A 754 0.97 -8.65 28.58
CA ARG A 754 -0.49 -8.88 28.66
C ARG A 754 -1.14 -9.53 29.91
N VAL A 755 -0.49 -10.46 30.61
CA VAL A 755 -1.07 -11.17 31.79
C VAL A 755 -0.85 -10.36 33.08
N SER A 756 0.02 -9.35 33.06
CA SER A 756 0.30 -8.49 34.21
C SER A 756 -0.67 -7.33 34.37
N GLU A 757 -1.53 -6.97 33.41
CA GLU A 757 -2.49 -5.87 33.59
C GLU A 757 -3.65 -6.24 34.53
N THR A 758 -4.13 -7.49 34.48
CA THR A 758 -5.14 -8.01 35.40
C THR A 758 -4.54 -8.47 36.73
N ALA A 759 -3.28 -8.93 36.77
CA ALA A 759 -2.60 -9.35 38.01
C ALA A 759 -1.88 -8.21 38.77
N ALA A 760 -1.41 -7.16 38.10
CA ALA A 760 -0.84 -5.96 38.74
C ALA A 760 -1.88 -5.11 39.49
N ALA A 761 -3.13 -5.57 39.53
CA ALA A 761 -4.20 -4.98 40.30
C ALA A 761 -4.07 -5.16 41.82
N SER A 762 -3.23 -6.07 42.34
CA SER A 762 -3.30 -6.42 43.76
C SER A 762 -2.34 -5.67 44.70
N LYS A 763 -1.22 -5.11 44.24
CA LYS A 763 -0.21 -4.49 45.15
C LYS A 763 0.24 -3.11 44.71
N ARG A 764 -0.04 -2.13 45.58
CA ARG A 764 0.36 -0.72 45.43
C ARG A 764 1.30 -0.32 46.57
N CYS A 765 2.34 0.44 46.26
CA CYS A 765 3.13 1.09 47.30
C CYS A 765 2.21 2.01 48.14
N HIS A 766 2.21 1.89 49.46
CA HIS A 766 1.27 2.64 50.30
C HIS A 766 1.49 4.15 50.29
N ALA A 767 2.73 4.60 50.10
CA ALA A 767 3.04 6.02 50.09
C ALA A 767 2.73 6.65 48.72
N CYS A 768 3.25 6.06 47.65
CA CYS A 768 3.18 6.68 46.33
C CYS A 768 2.23 5.99 45.35
N LYS A 769 1.51 4.93 45.75
CA LYS A 769 0.49 4.21 44.97
C LYS A 769 0.93 3.50 43.68
N CYS A 770 2.21 3.55 43.32
CA CYS A 770 2.71 2.92 42.08
C CYS A 770 2.64 1.39 42.15
N ARG A 771 2.52 0.75 40.99
CA ARG A 771 2.11 -0.65 40.86
C ARG A 771 3.28 -1.60 40.63
N TYR A 772 3.13 -2.82 41.15
CA TYR A 772 4.00 -3.96 40.87
C TYR A 772 3.16 -5.18 40.56
N CYS A 773 3.59 -6.01 39.60
CA CYS A 773 2.89 -7.25 39.25
C CYS A 773 3.00 -8.32 40.35
N SER A 774 4.00 -8.22 41.24
CA SER A 774 4.22 -9.16 42.34
C SER A 774 4.99 -8.51 43.51
N ALA A 775 4.91 -9.12 44.70
CA ALA A 775 5.75 -8.72 45.83
C ALA A 775 7.24 -8.94 45.54
N ALA A 776 7.60 -9.99 44.79
CA ALA A 776 8.98 -10.22 44.36
C ALA A 776 9.50 -9.06 43.51
N CYS A 777 8.70 -8.55 42.57
CA CYS A 777 9.06 -7.37 41.79
C CYS A 777 9.15 -6.10 42.64
N GLN A 778 8.25 -5.90 43.60
CA GLN A 778 8.35 -4.77 44.54
C GLN A 778 9.63 -4.86 45.39
N THR A 779 9.95 -6.04 45.93
CA THR A 779 11.14 -6.25 46.78
C THR A 779 12.43 -6.10 45.98
N ALA A 780 12.49 -6.64 44.76
CA ALA A 780 13.63 -6.47 43.86
C ALA A 780 13.87 -4.98 43.53
N ASP A 781 12.78 -4.24 43.33
CA ASP A 781 12.83 -2.82 42.97
C ASP A 781 12.98 -1.87 44.18
N TRP A 782 12.73 -2.35 45.40
CA TRP A 782 12.53 -1.52 46.59
C TRP A 782 13.69 -0.57 46.87
N LYS A 783 14.94 -1.02 46.68
CA LYS A 783 16.13 -0.18 46.89
C LYS A 783 16.10 1.08 46.03
N ARG A 784 15.67 0.96 44.77
CA ARG A 784 15.53 2.10 43.85
C ARG A 784 14.26 2.88 44.14
N HIS A 785 13.14 2.19 44.25
CA HIS A 785 11.83 2.77 44.47
C HIS A 785 11.77 3.64 45.73
N LYS A 786 12.42 3.24 46.82
CA LYS A 786 12.42 3.98 48.09
C LYS A 786 12.88 5.43 47.94
N HIS A 787 13.86 5.70 47.09
CA HIS A 787 14.35 7.07 46.85
C HIS A 787 13.35 7.88 46.01
N ALA A 788 12.83 7.30 44.93
CA ALA A 788 11.82 7.95 44.09
C ALA A 788 10.51 8.21 44.85
N CYS A 789 10.04 7.22 45.62
CA CYS A 789 8.86 7.30 46.47
C CYS A 789 8.99 8.41 47.53
N LYS A 790 10.17 8.57 48.15
CA LYS A 790 10.44 9.68 49.07
C LYS A 790 10.42 11.04 48.36
N GLY A 791 10.99 11.13 47.16
CA GLY A 791 10.97 12.36 46.36
C GLY A 791 9.54 12.77 45.99
N MET A 792 8.72 11.83 45.53
CA MET A 792 7.32 12.11 45.22
C MET A 792 6.51 12.46 46.46
N ALA A 793 6.72 11.76 47.58
CA ALA A 793 6.06 12.09 48.85
C ALA A 793 6.45 13.50 49.36
N ALA A 794 7.73 13.87 49.26
CA ALA A 794 8.20 15.20 49.62
C ALA A 794 7.63 16.32 48.72
N ALA A 795 7.32 15.99 47.46
CA ALA A 795 6.63 16.87 46.53
C ALA A 795 5.10 16.91 46.72
N GLY A 796 4.54 16.12 47.66
CA GLY A 796 3.09 16.00 47.85
C GLY A 796 2.37 15.24 46.72
N LEU A 797 3.09 14.40 45.98
CA LEU A 797 2.61 13.70 44.78
C LEU A 797 2.43 12.20 45.04
N SER A 798 1.43 11.59 44.40
CA SER A 798 1.22 10.14 44.38
C SER A 798 0.84 9.68 42.97
N CYS A 799 1.22 8.45 42.60
CA CYS A 799 0.78 7.76 41.38
C CYS A 799 -0.74 7.49 41.49
N VAL A 800 -1.60 8.44 41.12
CA VAL A 800 -3.05 8.22 41.10
C VAL A 800 -3.43 7.30 39.96
#